data_AF-A0AB73KBU3-F1
#
_entry.id   AF-A0AB73KBU3-F1
#
_cell.length_a   1.000
_cell.length_b   1.000
_cell.length_c   1.000
_cell.angle_alpha   90.00
_cell.angle_beta   90.00
_cell.angle_gamma   90.00
#
_symmetry.space_group_name_H-M   'P 1'
#
loop_
_entity.id
_entity.type
_entity.pdbx_description
1 polymer ?
#
loop_
_entity_poly.entity_id
_entity_poly.type
_entity_poly.pdbx_seq_one_letter_code
_entity_poly.pdbx_strand_id
1 'polypeptide(L)'
;MLIQPGRATAADSRQGPATQSPKVPPPLGSTADISDRAEVQRHPLDTAQLPPQSPVTSRAPSKAPPRGNTASGVAAASCTPADFSRTGSALVAFVQASTTACVNTLFGLTGTNAYNAFREAQMVTIANAFKNTARTYPGDNSGNVWQLVLFLRAGYYVQSYNSSAVGPYGPTLATASEGALDTFVASPHFLDVSSANGDILGEVLVLTDSANEQGRYLSTYKRVLNAYNSSYDAYWSMDSAVNSVFTPIFRGHWNPAYITAVTADPSIIDTLSTFALNHRDILNGSWFWLDANAGTEMARFLDTPALQAKVRPLAKGLLGASSITGTTAPLWVGVAGMTDAHDQAQCSYYTTCNFTAQLTAASLPITYPCDAGHTFRAQSLTNAALSAACTSLKGQDAYLHGIVKDSGPVANDNNTNIQIVTFASPKDYQVYSGWIFGNSTDNGGEYLEGDPATPGNQARFLSYVKSVNDGFPGDIWNLNHEYTHYLDGRYDMYGDFTAGQGVPDIWWIEGFAEYVSYSYRNLPDTEAIADAGQHTFALSTLWQSTYGNSSLDRTYPWGYLAVRYMIEKHPADVQNMLAKFRTGDYNGAYAVYSTGIGTRYDADFNTWLDACAAGACGGTSSGPTAAFDAAVSGLTVNLTDRSTDAGSTITARSWNFGDGTTSTATNPAKAYTAAGTYTITLTVTDAKGLTSTTAKPVTVSGALPTCTSADPRVMGQNCSRSARSASTGNLDYLYLYLPAGTTTLNITTTGGTGNADLYYNPNTWATSTTYTARSAKAGNTEAITVTNTTAGYRYISLYAKTAFSGVTVTTKY
;
A
#
# COMPACT_ATOMS: atom_id res chain seq x y z
N MET A 1 4.28 27.11 -10.03
CA MET A 1 3.86 28.42 -10.59
C MET A 1 4.51 28.53 -11.95
N LEU A 2 3.75 28.38 -13.05
CA LEU A 2 4.28 28.24 -14.40
C LEU A 2 4.30 29.61 -15.11
N ILE A 3 5.46 30.01 -15.64
CA ILE A 3 5.61 31.19 -16.49
C ILE A 3 5.31 30.77 -17.93
N GLN A 4 4.38 31.49 -18.55
CA GLN A 4 3.81 31.21 -19.87
C GLN A 4 4.80 31.44 -21.03
N PRO A 5 4.74 30.62 -22.08
CA PRO A 5 5.06 31.03 -23.43
C PRO A 5 3.80 30.96 -24.32
N GLY A 6 3.27 32.13 -24.69
CA GLY A 6 2.20 32.26 -25.68
C GLY A 6 2.06 33.70 -26.13
N ARG A 7 2.35 33.97 -27.40
CA ARG A 7 2.21 35.24 -28.16
C ARG A 7 2.52 36.53 -27.39
N ALA A 8 3.72 37.06 -27.64
CA ALA A 8 4.09 38.41 -27.23
C ALA A 8 3.03 39.46 -27.64
N THR A 9 2.32 39.98 -26.64
CA THR A 9 1.75 41.34 -26.66
C THR A 9 2.00 41.96 -25.27
N ALA A 10 2.25 43.27 -25.26
CA ALA A 10 3.04 43.97 -24.26
C ALA A 10 2.42 44.10 -22.84
N ALA A 11 3.31 44.03 -21.85
CA ALA A 11 3.35 44.64 -20.51
C ALA A 11 2.04 45.01 -19.77
N ASP A 12 1.87 44.50 -18.55
CA ASP A 12 1.88 45.35 -17.35
C ASP A 12 2.23 44.55 -16.08
N SER A 13 2.95 45.20 -15.17
CA SER A 13 3.54 44.66 -13.95
C SER A 13 2.68 45.01 -12.72
N ARG A 14 2.29 44.03 -11.89
CA ARG A 14 2.14 44.07 -10.40
C ARG A 14 1.31 42.89 -9.86
N GLN A 15 1.47 42.66 -8.54
CA GLN A 15 0.76 41.76 -7.60
C GLN A 15 1.56 40.48 -7.29
N GLY A 16 2.00 40.16 -6.07
CA GLY A 16 1.42 40.34 -4.74
C GLY A 16 1.10 38.93 -4.18
N PRO A 17 1.47 38.54 -2.94
CA PRO A 17 1.55 37.14 -2.53
C PRO A 17 0.17 36.48 -2.45
N ALA A 18 0.01 35.35 -3.16
CA ALA A 18 -1.23 34.60 -3.24
C ALA A 18 -1.49 33.81 -1.94
N THR A 19 -2.69 34.00 -1.40
CA THR A 19 -3.31 33.20 -0.34
C THR A 19 -3.44 31.73 -0.78
N GLN A 20 -3.07 30.79 0.10
CA GLN A 20 -3.16 29.34 -0.13
C GLN A 20 -4.62 28.91 -0.36
N SER A 21 -4.96 28.50 -1.58
CA SER A 21 -6.16 27.70 -1.85
C SER A 21 -5.94 26.26 -1.35
N PRO A 22 -6.98 25.54 -0.87
CA PRO A 22 -6.85 24.14 -0.51
C PRO A 22 -6.35 23.32 -1.71
N LYS A 23 -5.31 22.49 -1.51
CA LYS A 23 -4.70 21.66 -2.54
C LYS A 23 -5.70 20.58 -2.98
N VAL A 24 -6.35 20.80 -4.13
CA VAL A 24 -7.14 19.76 -4.80
C VAL A 24 -6.18 18.69 -5.35
N PRO A 25 -6.38 17.39 -5.05
CA PRO A 25 -5.52 16.34 -5.57
C PRO A 25 -5.49 16.29 -7.12
N PRO A 26 -4.36 15.89 -7.73
CA PRO A 26 -4.30 15.57 -9.15
C PRO A 26 -5.14 14.30 -9.46
N PRO A 27 -5.36 13.97 -10.75
CA PRO A 27 -5.97 12.70 -11.15
C PRO A 27 -5.26 11.50 -10.50
N LEU A 28 -6.03 10.50 -10.07
CA LEU A 28 -5.51 9.27 -9.47
C LEU A 28 -4.67 8.49 -10.50
N GLY A 29 -3.54 7.94 -10.06
CA GLY A 29 -2.64 7.18 -10.94
C GLY A 29 -2.06 8.00 -12.09
N SER A 30 -1.92 9.33 -11.95
CA SER A 30 -1.40 10.18 -13.04
C SER A 30 -0.07 9.65 -13.55
N THR A 31 0.03 9.48 -14.86
CA THR A 31 1.26 9.09 -15.59
C THR A 31 2.34 10.18 -15.61
N ALA A 32 2.35 11.05 -14.59
CA ALA A 32 3.47 11.94 -14.28
C ALA A 32 4.62 11.21 -13.55
N ASP A 33 4.46 9.93 -13.21
CA ASP A 33 5.51 9.05 -12.68
C ASP A 33 6.45 8.55 -13.78
N ILE A 34 7.11 9.49 -14.45
CA ILE A 34 8.34 9.20 -15.19
C ILE A 34 9.51 8.97 -14.21
N SER A 35 9.32 9.18 -12.89
CA SER A 35 10.27 8.76 -11.86
C SER A 35 10.09 7.31 -11.37
N ASP A 36 8.89 6.72 -11.43
CA ASP A 36 8.68 5.32 -10.97
C ASP A 36 8.79 4.27 -12.07
N ARG A 37 9.19 4.70 -13.29
CA ARG A 37 9.64 3.77 -14.35
C ARG A 37 10.95 3.04 -14.00
N ALA A 38 11.47 3.18 -12.78
CA ALA A 38 12.52 2.35 -12.23
C ALA A 38 12.03 1.19 -11.32
N GLU A 39 10.75 1.15 -10.92
CA GLU A 39 10.29 0.21 -9.88
C GLU A 39 9.38 -0.94 -10.36
N VAL A 40 9.00 -1.00 -11.64
CA VAL A 40 8.27 -2.18 -12.21
C VAL A 40 9.03 -2.87 -13.35
N GLN A 41 10.25 -2.42 -13.67
CA GLN A 41 11.17 -3.17 -14.55
C GLN A 41 12.63 -3.12 -14.06
N ARG A 42 12.94 -3.88 -13.01
CA ARG A 42 14.19 -4.66 -12.99
C ARG A 42 13.81 -6.11 -13.33
N HIS A 43 14.33 -6.61 -14.45
CA HIS A 43 14.03 -7.90 -15.09
C HIS A 43 14.43 -9.12 -14.21
N PRO A 44 14.39 -10.36 -14.76
CA PRO A 44 13.33 -11.35 -14.87
C PRO A 44 13.26 -12.31 -13.66
N LEU A 45 12.10 -12.91 -13.38
CA LEU A 45 11.96 -13.98 -12.39
C LEU A 45 12.88 -15.18 -12.73
N ASP A 46 13.66 -15.62 -11.76
CA ASP A 46 14.40 -16.88 -11.79
C ASP A 46 13.43 -18.07 -11.87
N THR A 47 13.74 -19.00 -12.76
CA THR A 47 13.09 -20.31 -12.95
C THR A 47 12.96 -21.18 -11.70
N ALA A 48 13.60 -20.84 -10.58
CA ALA A 48 13.50 -21.57 -9.31
C ALA A 48 12.31 -21.17 -8.40
N GLN A 49 11.53 -20.15 -8.75
CA GLN A 49 10.43 -19.65 -7.90
C GLN A 49 9.02 -19.81 -8.49
N LEU A 50 8.84 -20.71 -9.47
CA LEU A 50 7.51 -21.13 -9.91
C LEU A 50 7.00 -22.31 -9.05
N PRO A 51 5.87 -22.18 -8.33
CA PRO A 51 5.13 -23.35 -7.86
C PRO A 51 4.64 -24.19 -9.07
N PRO A 52 4.51 -25.52 -8.92
CA PRO A 52 4.44 -26.46 -10.04
C PRO A 52 3.19 -26.26 -10.91
N GLN A 53 3.39 -26.07 -12.21
CA GLN A 53 2.31 -26.08 -13.20
C GLN A 53 1.86 -27.51 -13.54
N SER A 54 0.54 -27.66 -13.72
CA SER A 54 -0.06 -28.67 -14.61
C SER A 54 -1.37 -28.11 -15.20
N PRO A 55 -1.74 -28.51 -16.43
CA PRO A 55 -1.83 -27.58 -17.55
C PRO A 55 -3.23 -27.45 -18.17
N VAL A 56 -3.49 -26.35 -18.90
CA VAL A 56 -4.39 -26.40 -20.06
C VAL A 56 -3.74 -25.67 -21.25
N THR A 57 -3.72 -26.39 -22.36
CA THR A 57 -3.00 -26.14 -23.61
C THR A 57 -3.58 -25.01 -24.47
N SER A 58 -2.70 -24.20 -25.07
CA SER A 58 -2.88 -23.81 -26.48
C SER A 58 -1.54 -23.77 -27.22
N ARG A 59 -1.45 -24.75 -28.12
CA ARG A 59 -0.45 -25.12 -29.13
C ARG A 59 0.37 -23.98 -29.77
N ALA A 60 1.68 -24.03 -29.61
CA ALA A 60 2.67 -23.31 -30.42
C ALA A 60 2.84 -23.93 -31.82
N PRO A 61 3.22 -23.16 -32.86
CA PRO A 61 3.97 -23.68 -33.98
C PRO A 61 5.46 -23.80 -33.61
N SER A 62 6.02 -24.94 -34.00
CA SER A 62 7.36 -25.47 -33.76
C SER A 62 8.53 -24.58 -34.18
N LYS A 63 9.56 -24.52 -33.31
CA LYS A 63 10.92 -24.04 -33.62
C LYS A 63 11.62 -25.01 -34.58
N ALA A 64 12.25 -24.47 -35.62
CA ALA A 64 13.32 -25.15 -36.38
C ALA A 64 14.67 -25.05 -35.61
N PRO A 65 15.59 -26.02 -35.77
CA PRO A 65 16.86 -26.05 -35.05
C PRO A 65 17.85 -24.97 -35.54
N PRO A 66 18.85 -24.58 -34.72
CA PRO A 66 19.64 -23.38 -34.93
C PRO A 66 20.61 -23.56 -36.09
N ARG A 67 20.56 -22.65 -37.06
CA ARG A 67 21.68 -22.41 -37.97
C ARG A 67 22.59 -21.39 -37.29
N GLY A 68 23.86 -21.78 -37.10
CA GLY A 68 24.89 -20.88 -36.62
C GLY A 68 25.01 -19.66 -37.53
N ASN A 69 24.99 -18.48 -36.92
CA ASN A 69 25.45 -17.26 -37.55
C ASN A 69 26.32 -16.52 -36.54
N THR A 70 27.60 -16.45 -36.87
CA THR A 70 28.54 -15.45 -36.38
C THR A 70 27.98 -14.06 -36.66
N ALA A 71 27.55 -13.33 -35.64
CA ALA A 71 27.24 -11.92 -35.73
C ALA A 71 28.15 -11.15 -34.77
N SER A 72 28.98 -10.30 -35.36
CA SER A 72 29.94 -9.40 -34.72
C SER A 72 29.29 -8.58 -33.61
N GLY A 73 29.98 -8.45 -32.48
CA GLY A 73 29.60 -7.55 -31.40
C GLY A 73 29.58 -6.10 -31.90
N VAL A 74 28.38 -5.53 -31.98
CA VAL A 74 28.18 -4.08 -32.11
C VAL A 74 28.12 -3.54 -30.68
N ALA A 75 29.05 -2.66 -30.32
CA ALA A 75 28.99 -1.95 -29.04
C ALA A 75 27.66 -1.21 -28.92
N ALA A 76 27.04 -1.22 -27.73
CA ALA A 76 25.84 -0.43 -27.46
C ALA A 76 26.12 1.04 -27.83
N ALA A 77 25.18 1.69 -28.52
CA ALA A 77 25.30 3.11 -28.86
C ALA A 77 25.48 3.94 -27.58
N SER A 78 26.39 4.91 -27.60
CA SER A 78 26.58 5.83 -26.47
C SER A 78 25.28 6.59 -26.18
N CYS A 79 25.00 6.88 -24.91
CA CYS A 79 23.83 7.64 -24.48
C CYS A 79 24.23 8.85 -23.63
N THR A 80 25.08 9.71 -24.18
CA THR A 80 25.56 10.90 -23.47
C THR A 80 24.78 12.14 -23.91
N PRO A 81 24.66 13.21 -23.10
CA PRO A 81 24.01 14.45 -23.55
C PRO A 81 24.62 15.03 -24.84
N ALA A 82 25.92 14.85 -25.05
CA ALA A 82 26.62 15.28 -26.26
C ALA A 82 26.09 14.57 -27.52
N ASP A 83 25.61 13.34 -27.40
CA ASP A 83 25.03 12.59 -28.52
C ASP A 83 23.77 13.25 -29.09
N PHE A 84 23.00 13.93 -28.25
CA PHE A 84 21.78 14.62 -28.63
C PHE A 84 22.01 16.06 -29.11
N SER A 85 23.26 16.53 -29.11
CA SER A 85 23.65 17.84 -29.67
C SER A 85 23.75 17.87 -31.20
N ARG A 86 23.58 16.70 -31.85
CA ARG A 86 23.56 16.55 -33.31
C ARG A 86 22.47 17.40 -33.95
N THR A 87 22.56 17.62 -35.27
CA THR A 87 21.60 18.44 -36.02
C THR A 87 21.09 17.70 -37.26
N GLY A 88 19.91 18.10 -37.75
CA GLY A 88 19.36 17.60 -39.01
C GLY A 88 19.15 16.08 -39.01
N SER A 89 19.40 15.43 -40.14
CA SER A 89 19.20 13.97 -40.30
C SER A 89 20.07 13.12 -39.36
N ALA A 90 21.25 13.61 -38.96
CA ALA A 90 22.10 12.90 -38.01
C ALA A 90 21.47 12.83 -36.61
N LEU A 91 20.76 13.88 -36.19
CA LEU A 91 20.00 13.85 -34.94
C LEU A 91 18.84 12.87 -35.03
N VAL A 92 18.07 12.93 -36.13
CA VAL A 92 16.91 12.05 -36.34
C VAL A 92 17.34 10.58 -36.30
N ALA A 93 18.37 10.21 -37.07
CA ALA A 93 18.87 8.84 -37.11
C ALA A 93 19.34 8.36 -35.73
N PHE A 94 20.00 9.23 -34.97
CA PHE A 94 20.48 8.89 -33.63
C PHE A 94 19.33 8.70 -32.63
N VAL A 95 18.36 9.61 -32.61
CA VAL A 95 17.18 9.51 -31.73
C VAL A 95 16.39 8.24 -32.05
N GLN A 96 16.14 7.94 -33.33
CA GLN A 96 15.42 6.72 -33.73
C GLN A 96 16.18 5.43 -33.41
N ALA A 97 17.52 5.44 -33.48
CA ALA A 97 18.34 4.28 -33.13
C ALA A 97 18.51 4.09 -31.61
N SER A 98 18.11 5.07 -30.79
CA SER A 98 18.25 5.01 -29.34
C SER A 98 17.16 4.15 -28.68
N THR A 99 17.46 3.60 -27.51
CA THR A 99 16.41 3.02 -26.65
C THR A 99 15.55 4.13 -26.03
N THR A 100 14.32 3.81 -25.67
CA THR A 100 13.43 4.75 -24.96
C THR A 100 14.00 5.15 -23.60
N ALA A 101 14.64 4.21 -22.89
CA ALA A 101 15.40 4.49 -21.66
C ALA A 101 16.51 5.51 -21.88
N CYS A 102 17.25 5.41 -22.99
CA CYS A 102 18.28 6.38 -23.34
C CYS A 102 17.68 7.79 -23.56
N VAL A 103 16.61 7.90 -24.35
CA VAL A 103 15.94 9.19 -24.60
C VAL A 103 15.32 9.78 -23.31
N ASN A 104 14.84 8.93 -22.40
CA ASN A 104 14.28 9.37 -21.12
C ASN A 104 15.30 10.08 -20.21
N THR A 105 16.60 9.78 -20.35
CA THR A 105 17.65 10.50 -19.59
C THR A 105 17.65 12.01 -19.87
N LEU A 106 17.05 12.44 -21.00
CA LEU A 106 17.09 13.84 -21.42
C LEU A 106 16.17 14.77 -20.63
N PHE A 107 15.19 14.24 -19.90
CA PHE A 107 14.28 15.05 -19.06
C PHE A 107 15.03 15.80 -17.95
N GLY A 108 16.19 15.29 -17.52
CA GLY A 108 17.05 15.89 -16.49
C GLY A 108 18.10 16.87 -17.01
N LEU A 109 18.14 17.19 -18.32
CA LEU A 109 19.17 18.08 -18.84
C LEU A 109 19.01 19.51 -18.35
N THR A 110 20.14 20.14 -18.04
CA THR A 110 20.24 21.55 -17.64
C THR A 110 21.39 22.24 -18.40
N GLY A 111 21.45 23.58 -18.30
CA GLY A 111 22.55 24.39 -18.82
C GLY A 111 22.86 24.18 -20.30
N THR A 112 24.16 24.12 -20.65
CA THR A 112 24.64 23.99 -22.03
C THR A 112 24.17 22.70 -22.70
N ASN A 113 24.02 21.61 -21.95
CA ASN A 113 23.53 20.34 -22.49
C ASN A 113 22.06 20.46 -22.92
N ALA A 114 21.23 21.09 -22.09
CA ALA A 114 19.84 21.38 -22.43
C ALA A 114 19.73 22.27 -23.68
N TYR A 115 20.50 23.37 -23.74
CA TYR A 115 20.53 24.25 -24.91
C TYR A 115 20.90 23.50 -26.20
N ASN A 116 21.95 22.67 -26.12
CA ASN A 116 22.46 21.95 -27.27
C ASN A 116 21.52 20.85 -27.78
N ALA A 117 20.78 20.19 -26.89
CA ALA A 117 19.81 19.17 -27.28
C ALA A 117 18.50 19.80 -27.80
N PHE A 118 18.01 20.86 -27.14
CA PHE A 118 16.61 21.26 -27.24
C PHE A 118 16.32 22.64 -27.84
N ARG A 119 17.31 23.39 -28.34
CA ARG A 119 17.00 24.63 -29.07
C ARG A 119 16.00 24.38 -30.22
N GLU A 120 15.18 25.39 -30.54
CA GLU A 120 14.00 25.25 -31.41
C GLU A 120 14.28 24.51 -32.74
N ALA A 121 15.43 24.74 -33.37
CA ALA A 121 15.79 24.10 -34.62
C ALA A 121 15.85 22.54 -34.53
N GLN A 122 16.31 21.98 -33.41
CA GLN A 122 16.33 20.54 -33.18
C GLN A 122 14.93 20.00 -32.92
N MET A 123 14.16 20.73 -32.12
CA MET A 123 12.77 20.39 -31.85
C MET A 123 11.95 20.34 -33.15
N VAL A 124 12.11 21.34 -34.02
CA VAL A 124 11.47 21.39 -35.35
C VAL A 124 11.93 20.22 -36.22
N THR A 125 13.24 19.90 -36.19
CA THR A 125 13.79 18.75 -36.92
C THR A 125 13.13 17.44 -36.49
N ILE A 126 13.00 17.21 -35.19
CA ILE A 126 12.38 16.00 -34.63
C ILE A 126 10.87 15.99 -34.87
N ALA A 127 10.17 17.13 -34.75
CA ALA A 127 8.74 17.21 -35.05
C ALA A 127 8.44 16.86 -36.52
N ASN A 128 9.26 17.33 -37.46
CA ASN A 128 9.14 16.96 -38.86
C ASN A 128 9.46 15.48 -39.11
N ALA A 129 10.44 14.90 -38.41
CA ALA A 129 10.70 13.47 -38.47
C ALA A 129 9.54 12.65 -37.91
N PHE A 130 8.97 13.05 -36.76
CA PHE A 130 7.79 12.43 -36.18
C PHE A 130 6.64 12.45 -37.18
N LYS A 131 6.34 13.60 -37.79
CA LYS A 131 5.33 13.73 -38.84
C LYS A 131 5.54 12.74 -39.98
N ASN A 132 6.78 12.60 -40.48
CA ASN A 132 7.08 11.71 -41.60
C ASN A 132 6.92 10.24 -41.21
N THR A 133 7.42 9.83 -40.04
CA THR A 133 7.27 8.47 -39.52
C THR A 133 5.80 8.13 -39.25
N ALA A 134 5.02 9.09 -38.75
CA ALA A 134 3.60 8.91 -38.43
C ALA A 134 2.72 8.62 -39.66
N ARG A 135 3.12 9.05 -40.87
CA ARG A 135 2.36 8.82 -42.12
C ARG A 135 2.15 7.33 -42.43
N THR A 136 3.08 6.50 -42.00
CA THR A 136 3.05 5.05 -42.21
C THR A 136 3.07 4.32 -40.86
N TYR A 137 2.52 4.94 -39.81
CA TYR A 137 2.50 4.37 -38.47
C TYR A 137 1.74 3.03 -38.48
N PRO A 138 2.41 1.90 -38.15
CA PRO A 138 1.83 0.57 -38.29
C PRO A 138 1.06 0.08 -37.06
N GLY A 139 0.91 0.91 -36.02
CA GLY A 139 0.32 0.51 -34.73
C GLY A 139 1.33 -0.04 -33.72
N ASP A 140 2.64 0.08 -34.00
CA ASP A 140 3.72 -0.33 -33.10
C ASP A 140 4.98 0.54 -33.27
N ASN A 141 6.03 0.25 -32.49
CA ASN A 141 7.28 1.02 -32.54
C ASN A 141 8.30 0.57 -33.62
N SER A 142 7.92 -0.24 -34.63
CA SER A 142 8.87 -0.70 -35.66
C SER A 142 9.46 0.44 -36.51
N GLY A 143 8.77 1.59 -36.57
CA GLY A 143 9.25 2.83 -37.19
C GLY A 143 10.05 3.75 -36.26
N ASN A 144 10.30 3.36 -35.00
CA ASN A 144 10.95 4.17 -33.96
C ASN A 144 10.27 5.53 -33.73
N VAL A 145 8.94 5.55 -33.77
CA VAL A 145 8.15 6.77 -33.56
C VAL A 145 8.17 7.19 -32.08
N TRP A 146 8.24 6.23 -31.16
CA TRP A 146 8.21 6.46 -29.72
C TRP A 146 9.38 7.36 -29.27
N GLN A 147 10.59 7.08 -29.77
CA GLN A 147 11.79 7.86 -29.45
C GLN A 147 11.64 9.32 -29.87
N LEU A 148 11.01 9.58 -31.02
CA LEU A 148 10.78 10.95 -31.52
C LEU A 148 9.77 11.69 -30.63
N VAL A 149 8.70 11.02 -30.22
CA VAL A 149 7.70 11.56 -29.28
C VAL A 149 8.35 11.87 -27.92
N LEU A 150 9.13 10.94 -27.37
CA LEU A 150 9.84 11.13 -26.10
C LEU A 150 10.83 12.30 -26.14
N PHE A 151 11.57 12.45 -27.24
CA PHE A 151 12.49 13.57 -27.41
C PHE A 151 11.74 14.91 -27.39
N LEU A 152 10.60 15.01 -28.07
CA LEU A 152 9.77 16.22 -28.04
C LEU A 152 9.21 16.49 -26.64
N ARG A 153 8.71 15.46 -25.95
CA ARG A 153 8.25 15.60 -24.56
C ARG A 153 9.37 16.11 -23.64
N ALA A 154 10.57 15.54 -23.74
CA ALA A 154 11.72 15.95 -22.97
C ALA A 154 12.11 17.42 -23.26
N GLY A 155 12.10 17.82 -24.53
CA GLY A 155 12.45 19.19 -24.91
C GLY A 155 11.43 20.24 -24.46
N TYR A 156 10.12 19.94 -24.50
CA TYR A 156 9.10 20.80 -23.92
C TYR A 156 9.19 20.84 -22.39
N TYR A 157 9.40 19.69 -21.75
CA TYR A 157 9.60 19.61 -20.30
C TYR A 157 10.80 20.47 -19.86
N VAL A 158 11.98 20.24 -20.43
CA VAL A 158 13.19 20.97 -20.08
C VAL A 158 13.03 22.47 -20.38
N GLN A 159 12.37 22.85 -21.47
CA GLN A 159 12.09 24.26 -21.75
C GLN A 159 11.20 24.89 -20.68
N SER A 160 10.22 24.17 -20.13
CA SER A 160 9.33 24.70 -19.09
C SER A 160 10.05 25.00 -17.77
N TYR A 161 11.06 24.21 -17.40
CA TYR A 161 11.83 24.38 -16.15
C TYR A 161 13.15 25.14 -16.33
N ASN A 162 13.75 25.09 -17.51
CA ASN A 162 15.07 25.65 -17.83
C ASN A 162 14.99 26.58 -19.04
N SER A 163 13.92 27.39 -19.14
CA SER A 163 13.66 28.28 -20.28
C SER A 163 14.81 29.27 -20.55
N SER A 164 15.53 29.70 -19.52
CA SER A 164 16.72 30.56 -19.63
C SER A 164 17.88 29.87 -20.35
N ALA A 165 17.98 28.55 -20.25
CA ALA A 165 19.03 27.77 -20.90
C ALA A 165 18.65 27.44 -22.36
N VAL A 166 17.40 27.01 -22.62
CA VAL A 166 16.98 26.53 -23.94
C VAL A 166 16.51 27.67 -24.87
N GLY A 167 15.94 28.73 -24.31
CA GLY A 167 15.27 29.80 -25.05
C GLY A 167 13.78 29.52 -25.29
N PRO A 168 13.03 30.52 -25.80
CA PRO A 168 11.62 30.36 -26.11
C PRO A 168 11.41 29.51 -27.38
N TYR A 169 10.29 28.82 -27.45
CA TYR A 169 9.82 28.18 -28.69
C TYR A 169 8.84 29.09 -29.42
N GLY A 170 9.01 29.18 -30.73
CA GLY A 170 8.23 30.05 -31.62
C GLY A 170 7.13 29.31 -32.38
N PRO A 171 6.43 30.03 -33.26
CA PRO A 171 5.34 29.48 -34.05
C PRO A 171 5.80 28.40 -35.04
N THR A 172 7.07 28.36 -35.42
CA THR A 172 7.61 27.34 -36.33
C THR A 172 7.58 25.96 -35.69
N LEU A 173 8.01 25.85 -34.42
CA LEU A 173 7.88 24.59 -33.69
C LEU A 173 6.41 24.22 -33.45
N ALA A 174 5.58 25.18 -33.05
CA ALA A 174 4.14 24.92 -32.84
C ALA A 174 3.51 24.28 -34.08
N THR A 175 3.66 24.89 -35.27
CA THR A 175 3.14 24.34 -36.53
C THR A 175 3.74 22.97 -36.89
N ALA A 176 5.02 22.73 -36.60
CA ALA A 176 5.64 21.44 -36.85
C ALA A 176 5.09 20.36 -35.91
N SER A 177 4.94 20.65 -34.61
CA SER A 177 4.34 19.76 -33.62
C SER A 177 2.87 19.46 -33.93
N GLU A 178 2.06 20.48 -34.25
CA GLU A 178 0.68 20.31 -34.70
C GLU A 178 0.61 19.39 -35.92
N GLY A 179 1.42 19.65 -36.95
CA GLY A 179 1.42 18.82 -38.16
C GLY A 179 1.83 17.37 -37.92
N ALA A 180 2.66 17.11 -36.90
CA ALA A 180 3.08 15.76 -36.53
C ALA A 180 1.97 15.02 -35.75
N LEU A 181 1.41 15.68 -34.74
CA LEU A 181 0.29 15.19 -33.95
C LEU A 181 -0.94 14.93 -34.83
N ASP A 182 -1.32 15.88 -35.70
CA ASP A 182 -2.42 15.72 -36.68
C ASP A 182 -2.22 14.50 -37.58
N THR A 183 -0.98 14.23 -38.00
CA THR A 183 -0.67 13.06 -38.84
C THR A 183 -0.81 11.75 -38.06
N PHE A 184 -0.35 11.71 -36.81
CA PHE A 184 -0.45 10.52 -35.97
C PHE A 184 -1.90 10.19 -35.62
N VAL A 185 -2.69 11.18 -35.17
CA VAL A 185 -4.11 10.96 -34.79
C VAL A 185 -4.99 10.57 -35.99
N ALA A 186 -4.59 10.95 -37.20
CA ALA A 186 -5.26 10.56 -38.44
C ALA A 186 -4.92 9.13 -38.91
N SER A 187 -3.94 8.46 -38.30
CA SER A 187 -3.57 7.09 -38.66
C SER A 187 -4.75 6.13 -38.44
N PRO A 188 -5.01 5.17 -39.36
CA PRO A 188 -5.99 4.11 -39.12
C PRO A 188 -5.61 3.22 -37.93
N HIS A 189 -4.32 3.16 -37.59
CA HIS A 189 -3.77 2.37 -36.48
C HIS A 189 -3.78 3.11 -35.13
N PHE A 190 -4.30 4.34 -35.07
CA PHE A 190 -4.28 5.17 -33.85
C PHE A 190 -4.93 4.49 -32.64
N LEU A 191 -6.00 3.70 -32.86
CA LEU A 191 -6.77 3.02 -31.81
C LEU A 191 -6.56 1.49 -31.82
N ASP A 192 -5.48 1.00 -32.42
CA ASP A 192 -5.17 -0.43 -32.38
C ASP A 192 -5.01 -0.88 -30.92
N VAL A 193 -5.70 -1.95 -30.53
CA VAL A 193 -5.67 -2.46 -29.16
C VAL A 193 -4.52 -3.45 -29.03
N SER A 194 -3.36 -2.95 -28.61
CA SER A 194 -2.17 -3.77 -28.37
C SER A 194 -1.23 -3.08 -27.38
N SER A 195 -0.38 -3.86 -26.72
CA SER A 195 0.61 -3.30 -25.79
C SER A 195 1.52 -2.27 -26.48
N ALA A 196 1.97 -2.59 -27.70
CA ALA A 196 2.90 -1.76 -28.47
C ALA A 196 2.29 -0.42 -28.91
N ASN A 197 0.99 -0.39 -29.24
CA ASN A 197 0.30 0.86 -29.55
C ASN A 197 0.05 1.68 -28.29
N GLY A 198 -0.39 1.05 -27.19
CA GLY A 198 -0.74 1.72 -25.94
C GLY A 198 0.38 2.58 -25.39
N ASP A 199 1.60 2.05 -25.35
CA ASP A 199 2.78 2.79 -24.87
C ASP A 199 3.01 4.09 -25.66
N ILE A 200 2.84 4.05 -26.98
CA ILE A 200 3.05 5.20 -27.86
C ILE A 200 1.86 6.17 -27.79
N LEU A 201 0.65 5.64 -27.75
CA LEU A 201 -0.59 6.42 -27.70
C LEU A 201 -0.61 7.32 -26.47
N GLY A 202 -0.31 6.78 -25.28
CA GLY A 202 -0.26 7.56 -24.05
C GLY A 202 0.76 8.71 -24.13
N GLU A 203 1.94 8.43 -24.68
CA GLU A 203 3.01 9.41 -24.87
C GLU A 203 2.62 10.53 -25.84
N VAL A 204 1.93 10.20 -26.93
CA VAL A 204 1.39 11.19 -27.88
C VAL A 204 0.30 12.04 -27.25
N LEU A 205 -0.59 11.45 -26.44
CA LEU A 205 -1.62 12.20 -25.72
C LEU A 205 -0.99 13.21 -24.75
N VAL A 206 0.04 12.82 -23.99
CA VAL A 206 0.75 13.76 -23.10
C VAL A 206 1.59 14.78 -23.87
N LEU A 207 2.07 14.46 -25.07
CA LEU A 207 2.75 15.44 -25.92
C LEU A 207 1.83 16.61 -26.30
N THR A 208 0.51 16.39 -26.44
CA THR A 208 -0.44 17.49 -26.67
C THR A 208 -0.48 18.49 -25.51
N ASP A 209 -0.34 18.01 -24.26
CA ASP A 209 -0.15 18.87 -23.07
C ASP A 209 1.20 19.57 -23.09
N SER A 210 2.26 18.81 -23.37
CA SER A 210 3.64 19.31 -23.35
C SER A 210 3.83 20.46 -24.35
N ALA A 211 3.16 20.38 -25.51
CA ALA A 211 3.16 21.41 -26.54
C ALA A 211 2.15 22.55 -26.29
N ASN A 212 1.38 22.49 -25.20
CA ASN A 212 0.32 23.45 -24.84
C ASN A 212 -0.84 23.55 -25.86
N GLU A 213 -1.18 22.42 -26.49
CA GLU A 213 -2.16 22.31 -27.59
C GLU A 213 -3.46 21.60 -27.18
N GLN A 214 -3.76 21.51 -25.88
CA GLN A 214 -4.86 20.69 -25.36
C GLN A 214 -6.21 21.04 -25.99
N GLY A 215 -6.47 22.34 -26.20
CA GLY A 215 -7.73 22.83 -26.78
C GLY A 215 -7.97 22.34 -28.21
N ARG A 216 -6.90 22.19 -29.01
CA ARG A 216 -6.98 21.71 -30.40
C ARG A 216 -7.39 20.23 -30.47
N TYR A 217 -6.99 19.43 -29.49
CA TYR A 217 -7.14 17.97 -29.48
C TYR A 217 -8.30 17.45 -28.63
N LEU A 218 -9.27 18.31 -28.25
CA LEU A 218 -10.48 17.91 -27.53
C LEU A 218 -11.25 16.78 -28.24
N SER A 219 -11.33 16.80 -29.57
CA SER A 219 -11.96 15.73 -30.35
C SER A 219 -11.20 14.39 -30.28
N THR A 220 -9.87 14.45 -30.20
CA THR A 220 -9.02 13.27 -30.01
C THR A 220 -9.23 12.65 -28.63
N TYR A 221 -9.30 13.47 -27.57
CA TYR A 221 -9.59 12.99 -26.21
C TYR A 221 -10.95 12.31 -26.15
N LYS A 222 -11.99 12.93 -26.73
CA LYS A 222 -13.32 12.31 -26.86
C LYS A 222 -13.26 10.99 -27.62
N ARG A 223 -12.48 10.91 -28.71
CA ARG A 223 -12.34 9.69 -29.52
C ARG A 223 -11.71 8.54 -28.73
N VAL A 224 -10.67 8.81 -27.92
CA VAL A 224 -10.04 7.79 -27.08
C VAL A 224 -11.00 7.30 -25.99
N LEU A 225 -11.63 8.23 -25.25
CA LEU A 225 -12.57 7.87 -24.19
C LEU A 225 -13.78 7.07 -24.73
N ASN A 226 -14.34 7.45 -25.87
CA ASN A 226 -15.46 6.73 -26.49
C ASN A 226 -15.08 5.36 -27.09
N ALA A 227 -13.79 5.12 -27.36
CA ALA A 227 -13.32 3.86 -27.93
C ALA A 227 -13.04 2.80 -26.86
N TYR A 228 -12.82 3.21 -25.61
CA TYR A 228 -12.53 2.32 -24.50
C TYR A 228 -13.65 1.28 -24.32
N ASN A 229 -13.23 0.04 -24.13
CA ASN A 229 -14.08 -1.10 -23.82
C ASN A 229 -13.19 -2.21 -23.21
N SER A 230 -13.81 -3.27 -22.69
CA SER A 230 -13.12 -4.34 -21.95
C SER A 230 -12.03 -5.10 -22.72
N SER A 231 -11.87 -4.90 -24.04
CA SER A 231 -10.71 -5.44 -24.76
C SER A 231 -9.39 -4.73 -24.42
N TYR A 232 -9.46 -3.51 -23.88
CA TYR A 232 -8.30 -2.72 -23.48
C TYR A 232 -7.66 -3.32 -22.22
N ASP A 233 -8.48 -3.80 -21.29
CA ASP A 233 -8.09 -4.36 -19.98
C ASP A 233 -7.10 -5.55 -20.05
N ALA A 234 -6.93 -6.14 -21.24
CA ALA A 234 -5.92 -7.17 -21.50
C ALA A 234 -4.49 -6.60 -21.60
N TYR A 235 -4.34 -5.28 -21.73
CA TYR A 235 -3.08 -4.59 -21.97
C TYR A 235 -2.94 -3.38 -21.05
N TRP A 236 -2.06 -3.48 -20.05
CA TRP A 236 -1.80 -2.40 -19.10
C TRP A 236 -1.49 -1.05 -19.78
N SER A 237 -0.75 -1.07 -20.89
CA SER A 237 -0.39 0.14 -21.62
C SER A 237 -1.56 0.79 -22.35
N MET A 238 -2.60 0.03 -22.71
CA MET A 238 -3.83 0.60 -23.28
C MET A 238 -4.65 1.32 -22.23
N ASP A 239 -4.83 0.72 -21.04
CA ASP A 239 -5.51 1.39 -19.91
C ASP A 239 -4.74 2.65 -19.48
N SER A 240 -3.41 2.56 -19.41
CA SER A 240 -2.51 3.69 -19.17
C SER A 240 -2.62 4.79 -20.24
N ALA A 241 -2.80 4.41 -21.51
CA ALA A 241 -3.04 5.36 -22.60
C ALA A 241 -4.39 6.08 -22.45
N VAL A 242 -5.45 5.37 -22.05
CA VAL A 242 -6.74 6.01 -21.74
C VAL A 242 -6.58 6.96 -20.55
N ASN A 243 -5.82 6.58 -19.50
CA ASN A 243 -5.52 7.49 -18.39
C ASN A 243 -4.85 8.78 -18.84
N SER A 244 -3.94 8.65 -19.81
CA SER A 244 -3.13 9.76 -20.29
C SER A 244 -3.96 10.86 -20.94
N VAL A 245 -5.25 10.61 -21.23
CA VAL A 245 -6.22 11.65 -21.62
C VAL A 245 -6.52 12.63 -20.48
N PHE A 246 -6.50 12.18 -19.22
CA PHE A 246 -6.84 13.04 -18.09
C PHE A 246 -5.73 14.06 -17.77
N THR A 247 -4.47 13.77 -18.13
CA THR A 247 -3.36 14.72 -17.97
C THR A 247 -3.57 16.05 -18.72
N PRO A 248 -3.78 16.08 -20.05
CA PRO A 248 -4.08 17.32 -20.77
C PRO A 248 -5.42 17.95 -20.37
N ILE A 249 -6.42 17.16 -19.95
CA ILE A 249 -7.69 17.72 -19.46
C ILE A 249 -7.46 18.49 -18.16
N PHE A 250 -6.82 17.85 -17.19
CA PHE A 250 -6.44 18.43 -15.90
C PHE A 250 -5.62 19.70 -16.10
N ARG A 251 -4.50 19.60 -16.83
CA ARG A 251 -3.61 20.73 -17.05
C ARG A 251 -4.21 21.83 -17.92
N GLY A 252 -5.20 21.49 -18.75
CA GLY A 252 -5.95 22.43 -19.57
C GLY A 252 -6.64 23.54 -18.75
N HIS A 253 -7.00 23.30 -17.49
CA HIS A 253 -7.59 24.32 -16.62
C HIS A 253 -6.70 25.54 -16.39
N TRP A 254 -5.38 25.39 -16.55
CA TRP A 254 -4.42 26.51 -16.48
C TRP A 254 -4.07 27.10 -17.86
N ASN A 255 -4.65 26.58 -18.94
CA ASN A 255 -4.48 27.09 -20.30
C ASN A 255 -5.74 27.87 -20.75
N PRO A 256 -5.66 29.22 -20.89
CA PRO A 256 -6.80 30.02 -21.33
C PRO A 256 -7.36 29.63 -22.72
N ALA A 257 -6.49 29.15 -23.63
CA ALA A 257 -6.93 28.70 -24.96
C ALA A 257 -7.75 27.40 -24.86
N TYR A 258 -7.38 26.50 -23.96
CA TYR A 258 -8.16 25.29 -23.66
C TYR A 258 -9.54 25.65 -23.08
N ILE A 259 -9.59 26.51 -22.05
CA ILE A 259 -10.87 26.93 -21.45
C ILE A 259 -11.77 27.63 -22.48
N THR A 260 -11.19 28.44 -23.37
CA THR A 260 -11.93 29.05 -24.49
C THR A 260 -12.50 27.99 -25.41
N ALA A 261 -11.71 26.96 -25.77
CA ALA A 261 -12.15 25.88 -26.65
C ALA A 261 -13.27 25.02 -26.00
N VAL A 262 -13.15 24.67 -24.71
CA VAL A 262 -14.18 23.92 -23.99
C VAL A 262 -15.45 24.76 -23.80
N THR A 263 -15.32 26.07 -23.55
CA THR A 263 -16.50 26.96 -23.46
C THR A 263 -17.24 27.04 -24.80
N ALA A 264 -16.52 27.02 -25.91
CA ALA A 264 -17.11 27.01 -27.25
C ALA A 264 -17.76 25.66 -27.63
N ASP A 265 -17.14 24.54 -27.25
CA ASP A 265 -17.70 23.18 -27.41
C ASP A 265 -17.56 22.39 -26.08
N PRO A 266 -18.58 22.44 -25.21
CA PRO A 266 -18.51 21.79 -23.90
C PRO A 266 -18.80 20.28 -23.94
N SER A 267 -18.87 19.65 -25.13
CA SER A 267 -19.22 18.23 -25.27
C SER A 267 -18.19 17.25 -24.70
N ILE A 268 -16.96 17.69 -24.41
CA ILE A 268 -16.00 16.90 -23.64
C ILE A 268 -16.54 16.58 -22.23
N ILE A 269 -17.28 17.51 -21.61
CA ILE A 269 -17.90 17.34 -20.29
C ILE A 269 -18.93 16.21 -20.33
N ASP A 270 -19.74 16.14 -21.40
CA ASP A 270 -20.72 15.04 -21.58
C ASP A 270 -20.01 13.70 -21.77
N THR A 271 -18.89 13.69 -22.48
CA THR A 271 -18.09 12.48 -22.73
C THR A 271 -17.51 11.94 -21.44
N LEU A 272 -16.93 12.81 -20.60
CA LEU A 272 -16.41 12.45 -19.28
C LEU A 272 -17.51 11.93 -18.35
N SER A 273 -18.66 12.61 -18.30
CA SER A 273 -19.81 12.15 -17.50
C SER A 273 -20.35 10.80 -17.97
N THR A 274 -20.39 10.57 -19.28
CA THR A 274 -20.88 9.32 -19.87
C THR A 274 -19.92 8.17 -19.59
N PHE A 275 -18.62 8.41 -19.73
CA PHE A 275 -17.58 7.45 -19.40
C PHE A 275 -17.73 6.98 -17.95
N ALA A 276 -17.77 7.92 -16.99
CA ALA A 276 -17.89 7.62 -15.57
C ALA A 276 -19.20 6.90 -15.17
N LEU A 277 -20.26 7.00 -15.99
CA LEU A 277 -21.53 6.28 -15.74
C LEU A 277 -21.52 4.86 -16.30
N ASN A 278 -20.93 4.70 -17.50
CA ASN A 278 -20.97 3.47 -18.28
C ASN A 278 -19.98 2.42 -17.78
N HIS A 279 -18.92 2.83 -17.09
CA HIS A 279 -17.81 1.96 -16.70
C HIS A 279 -17.70 1.77 -15.18
N ARG A 280 -18.79 2.01 -14.43
CA ARG A 280 -18.79 1.84 -12.95
C ARG A 280 -18.44 0.43 -12.49
N ASP A 281 -18.48 -0.57 -13.37
CA ASP A 281 -18.04 -1.93 -13.13
C ASP A 281 -16.52 -2.03 -12.88
N ILE A 282 -15.70 -1.17 -13.49
CA ILE A 282 -14.24 -1.17 -13.27
C ILE A 282 -13.83 -0.48 -11.97
N LEU A 283 -14.74 0.24 -11.30
CA LEU A 283 -14.49 0.87 -10.00
C LEU A 283 -14.11 -0.11 -8.89
N ASN A 284 -14.39 -1.41 -9.05
CA ASN A 284 -13.96 -2.45 -8.10
C ASN A 284 -12.56 -3.01 -8.40
N GLY A 285 -12.03 -2.82 -9.61
CA GLY A 285 -10.77 -3.42 -10.08
C GLY A 285 -9.54 -2.53 -9.90
N SER A 286 -8.43 -2.97 -10.51
CA SER A 286 -7.14 -2.26 -10.53
C SER A 286 -7.17 -0.95 -11.34
N TRP A 287 -8.18 -0.79 -12.20
CA TRP A 287 -8.36 0.35 -13.10
C TRP A 287 -9.40 1.35 -12.61
N PHE A 288 -9.78 1.27 -11.33
CA PHE A 288 -10.84 2.11 -10.75
C PHE A 288 -10.60 3.62 -10.96
N TRP A 289 -9.35 4.03 -11.15
CA TRP A 289 -8.97 5.41 -11.37
C TRP A 289 -9.43 5.94 -12.74
N LEU A 290 -9.68 5.11 -13.76
CA LEU A 290 -10.19 5.57 -15.07
C LEU A 290 -11.55 6.26 -14.89
N ASP A 291 -12.52 5.57 -14.29
CA ASP A 291 -13.85 6.11 -14.02
C ASP A 291 -13.83 7.24 -13.00
N ALA A 292 -13.02 7.09 -11.94
CA ALA A 292 -12.88 8.12 -10.92
C ALA A 292 -12.34 9.42 -11.51
N ASN A 293 -11.31 9.35 -12.35
CA ASN A 293 -10.72 10.51 -13.03
C ASN A 293 -11.70 11.13 -14.01
N ALA A 294 -12.46 10.33 -14.77
CA ALA A 294 -13.49 10.86 -15.67
C ALA A 294 -14.53 11.70 -14.91
N GLY A 295 -15.07 11.18 -13.79
CA GLY A 295 -16.02 11.93 -12.97
C GLY A 295 -15.39 13.17 -12.31
N THR A 296 -14.17 13.03 -11.80
CA THR A 296 -13.41 14.10 -11.14
C THR A 296 -13.13 15.24 -12.10
N GLU A 297 -12.58 14.96 -13.28
CA GLU A 297 -12.26 15.98 -14.29
C GLU A 297 -13.53 16.58 -14.92
N MET A 298 -14.62 15.82 -15.04
CA MET A 298 -15.93 16.39 -15.41
C MET A 298 -16.37 17.46 -14.40
N ALA A 299 -16.28 17.14 -13.10
CA ALA A 299 -16.69 18.04 -12.03
C ALA A 299 -15.72 19.22 -11.83
N ARG A 300 -14.45 19.09 -12.24
CA ARG A 300 -13.45 20.17 -12.14
C ARG A 300 -13.86 21.44 -12.88
N PHE A 301 -14.61 21.31 -13.99
CA PHE A 301 -15.19 22.45 -14.73
C PHE A 301 -16.17 23.32 -13.93
N LEU A 302 -16.52 22.95 -12.68
CA LEU A 302 -17.16 23.87 -11.73
C LEU A 302 -16.29 25.09 -11.44
N ASP A 303 -14.98 25.01 -11.62
CA ASP A 303 -14.03 26.13 -11.50
C ASP A 303 -14.24 27.21 -12.58
N THR A 304 -14.99 26.91 -13.63
CA THR A 304 -15.22 27.78 -14.78
C THR A 304 -16.66 28.30 -14.76
N PRO A 305 -16.91 29.56 -14.37
CA PRO A 305 -18.27 30.09 -14.16
C PRO A 305 -19.22 29.91 -15.35
N ALA A 306 -18.71 30.04 -16.57
CA ALA A 306 -19.50 29.87 -17.81
C ALA A 306 -20.01 28.43 -18.02
N LEU A 307 -19.36 27.43 -17.43
CA LEU A 307 -19.68 26.02 -17.59
C LEU A 307 -20.49 25.45 -16.42
N GLN A 308 -20.55 26.14 -15.28
CA GLN A 308 -21.22 25.65 -14.07
C GLN A 308 -22.65 25.16 -14.34
N ALA A 309 -23.47 25.92 -15.08
CA ALA A 309 -24.86 25.54 -15.37
C ALA A 309 -25.01 24.15 -16.04
N LYS A 310 -24.01 23.74 -16.84
CA LYS A 310 -23.95 22.41 -17.45
C LYS A 310 -23.41 21.36 -16.48
N VAL A 311 -22.38 21.71 -15.70
CA VAL A 311 -21.67 20.76 -14.83
C VAL A 311 -22.48 20.38 -13.58
N ARG A 312 -23.17 21.34 -12.92
CA ARG A 312 -23.94 21.09 -11.69
C ARG A 312 -24.89 19.88 -11.78
N PRO A 313 -25.78 19.75 -12.78
CA PRO A 313 -26.68 18.60 -12.86
C PRO A 313 -25.95 17.28 -13.12
N LEU A 314 -24.84 17.30 -13.86
CA LEU A 314 -24.03 16.10 -14.12
C LEU A 314 -23.31 15.63 -12.85
N ALA A 315 -22.70 16.56 -12.11
CA ALA A 315 -22.07 16.27 -10.82
C ALA A 315 -23.08 15.68 -9.82
N LYS A 316 -24.27 16.28 -9.72
CA LYS A 316 -25.36 15.73 -8.89
C LYS A 316 -25.80 14.34 -9.35
N GLY A 317 -25.86 14.10 -10.66
CA GLY A 317 -26.16 12.79 -11.24
C GLY A 317 -25.14 11.73 -10.85
N LEU A 318 -23.85 12.02 -11.00
CA LEU A 318 -22.76 11.09 -10.62
C LEU A 318 -22.75 10.80 -9.12
N LEU A 319 -22.96 11.82 -8.27
CA LEU A 319 -23.06 11.65 -6.82
C LEU A 319 -24.26 10.78 -6.43
N GLY A 320 -25.41 10.94 -7.11
CA GLY A 320 -26.58 10.07 -6.89
C GLY A 320 -26.43 8.64 -7.44
N ALA A 321 -25.47 8.44 -8.35
CA ALA A 321 -25.15 7.17 -8.99
C ALA A 321 -23.99 6.41 -8.33
N SER A 322 -23.41 6.97 -7.26
CA SER A 322 -22.28 6.43 -6.52
C SER A 322 -22.49 6.64 -5.00
N SER A 323 -21.57 6.15 -4.17
CA SER A 323 -21.66 6.22 -2.70
C SER A 323 -20.33 6.61 -2.09
N ILE A 324 -20.34 7.35 -0.98
CA ILE A 324 -19.14 7.77 -0.23
C ILE A 324 -18.31 6.59 0.29
N THR A 325 -18.90 5.40 0.41
CA THR A 325 -18.21 4.15 0.78
C THR A 325 -18.52 3.03 -0.21
N GLY A 326 -17.69 1.98 -0.19
CA GLY A 326 -17.87 0.78 -0.99
C GLY A 326 -17.27 0.91 -2.40
N THR A 327 -17.73 0.07 -3.31
CA THR A 327 -17.11 -0.09 -4.64
C THR A 327 -17.09 1.19 -5.48
N THR A 328 -18.08 2.06 -5.32
CA THR A 328 -18.21 3.31 -6.11
C THR A 328 -17.62 4.54 -5.42
N ALA A 329 -16.98 4.36 -4.25
CA ALA A 329 -16.35 5.45 -3.51
C ALA A 329 -15.36 6.29 -4.32
N PRO A 330 -14.45 5.72 -5.14
CA PRO A 330 -13.50 6.54 -5.90
C PRO A 330 -14.19 7.62 -6.76
N LEU A 331 -15.29 7.26 -7.42
CA LEU A 331 -16.09 8.19 -8.21
C LEU A 331 -16.79 9.24 -7.34
N TRP A 332 -17.45 8.79 -6.27
CA TRP A 332 -18.18 9.70 -5.39
C TRP A 332 -17.25 10.73 -4.75
N VAL A 333 -16.12 10.28 -4.21
CA VAL A 333 -15.17 11.12 -3.48
C VAL A 333 -14.52 12.16 -4.39
N GLY A 334 -14.11 11.74 -5.59
CA GLY A 334 -13.53 12.67 -6.57
C GLY A 334 -14.52 13.74 -7.03
N VAL A 335 -15.76 13.37 -7.35
CA VAL A 335 -16.80 14.34 -7.72
C VAL A 335 -17.16 15.25 -6.54
N ALA A 336 -17.39 14.68 -5.36
CA ALA A 336 -17.76 15.44 -4.16
C ALA A 336 -16.65 16.44 -3.77
N GLY A 337 -15.39 16.02 -3.85
CA GLY A 337 -14.23 16.87 -3.61
C GLY A 337 -14.19 18.08 -4.55
N MET A 338 -14.54 17.91 -5.83
CA MET A 338 -14.65 19.05 -6.75
C MET A 338 -15.82 19.97 -6.44
N THR A 339 -16.96 19.43 -5.98
CA THR A 339 -18.07 20.29 -5.53
C THR A 339 -17.68 21.13 -4.31
N ASP A 340 -16.93 20.56 -3.37
CA ASP A 340 -16.44 21.28 -2.19
C ASP A 340 -15.39 22.33 -2.56
N ALA A 341 -14.44 21.98 -3.45
CA ALA A 341 -13.37 22.88 -3.86
C ALA A 341 -13.84 24.05 -4.74
N HIS A 342 -14.82 23.82 -5.62
CA HIS A 342 -15.14 24.76 -6.71
C HIS A 342 -16.60 25.24 -6.75
N ASP A 343 -17.49 24.67 -5.93
CA ASP A 343 -18.90 25.09 -5.87
C ASP A 343 -19.49 25.00 -4.44
N GLN A 344 -18.67 25.30 -3.44
CA GLN A 344 -18.98 25.11 -2.01
C GLN A 344 -20.27 25.83 -1.57
N ALA A 345 -20.56 27.00 -2.16
CA ALA A 345 -21.79 27.74 -1.89
C ALA A 345 -23.08 26.96 -2.25
N GLN A 346 -22.95 25.93 -3.09
CA GLN A 346 -24.03 25.03 -3.50
C GLN A 346 -23.94 23.65 -2.83
N CYS A 347 -23.13 23.46 -1.78
CA CYS A 347 -22.94 22.16 -1.14
C CYS A 347 -24.26 21.45 -0.76
N SER A 348 -25.30 22.20 -0.37
CA SER A 348 -26.61 21.63 -0.01
C SER A 348 -27.32 21.02 -1.21
N TYR A 349 -27.09 21.54 -2.43
CA TYR A 349 -27.65 20.97 -3.66
C TYR A 349 -27.08 19.58 -3.96
N TYR A 350 -25.81 19.35 -3.60
CA TYR A 350 -25.07 18.10 -3.79
C TYR A 350 -25.09 17.16 -2.59
N THR A 351 -25.52 17.64 -1.41
CA THR A 351 -25.36 16.98 -0.10
C THR A 351 -23.91 16.81 0.37
N THR A 352 -22.99 17.65 -0.12
CA THR A 352 -21.54 17.56 0.16
C THR A 352 -21.04 18.58 1.19
N CYS A 353 -21.93 19.27 1.92
CA CYS A 353 -21.52 20.23 2.95
C CYS A 353 -20.68 19.57 4.05
N ASN A 354 -19.61 20.23 4.51
CA ASN A 354 -18.64 19.64 5.46
C ASN A 354 -17.99 18.36 4.90
N PHE A 355 -17.62 18.38 3.61
CA PHE A 355 -17.08 17.25 2.86
C PHE A 355 -16.03 16.45 3.64
N THR A 356 -14.96 17.11 4.13
CA THR A 356 -13.88 16.44 4.88
C THR A 356 -14.39 15.70 6.12
N ALA A 357 -15.35 16.28 6.85
CA ALA A 357 -15.92 15.64 8.04
C ALA A 357 -16.80 14.44 7.69
N GLN A 358 -17.62 14.54 6.63
CA GLN A 358 -18.39 13.40 6.13
C GLN A 358 -17.47 12.27 5.68
N LEU A 359 -16.42 12.61 4.93
CA LEU A 359 -15.45 11.66 4.40
C LEU A 359 -14.71 10.95 5.52
N THR A 360 -14.19 11.70 6.50
CA THR A 360 -13.51 11.16 7.67
C THR A 360 -14.42 10.22 8.47
N ALA A 361 -15.69 10.59 8.68
CA ALA A 361 -16.63 9.75 9.42
C ALA A 361 -16.97 8.45 8.67
N ALA A 362 -17.06 8.51 7.34
CA ALA A 362 -17.37 7.38 6.50
C ALA A 362 -16.19 6.42 6.31
N SER A 363 -14.97 6.95 6.17
CA SER A 363 -13.76 6.16 5.88
C SER A 363 -12.96 5.79 7.11
N LEU A 364 -13.09 6.48 8.24
CA LEU A 364 -12.33 6.20 9.47
C LEU A 364 -13.24 6.12 10.71
N PRO A 365 -14.20 5.17 10.75
CA PRO A 365 -15.19 5.07 11.82
C PRO A 365 -14.63 4.54 13.14
N ILE A 366 -13.47 3.88 13.12
CA ILE A 366 -12.86 3.30 14.33
C ILE A 366 -11.94 4.34 14.96
N THR A 367 -12.18 4.65 16.24
CA THR A 367 -11.23 5.37 17.10
C THR A 367 -10.84 4.46 18.25
N TYR A 368 -9.55 4.14 18.38
CA TYR A 368 -9.04 3.21 19.38
C TYR A 368 -7.86 3.83 20.13
N PRO A 369 -8.04 4.28 21.38
CA PRO A 369 -6.94 4.80 22.19
C PRO A 369 -6.07 3.64 22.70
N CYS A 370 -4.77 3.63 22.37
CA CYS A 370 -3.84 2.67 22.97
C CYS A 370 -3.44 3.11 24.39
N ASP A 371 -3.19 4.41 24.54
CA ASP A 371 -2.82 5.14 25.76
C ASP A 371 -2.98 6.66 25.53
N ALA A 372 -2.40 7.50 26.37
CA ALA A 372 -2.47 8.96 26.23
C ALA A 372 -1.68 9.49 25.00
N GLY A 373 -0.61 8.81 24.61
CA GLY A 373 0.30 9.20 23.52
C GLY A 373 -0.07 8.64 22.15
N HIS A 374 -0.96 7.63 22.09
CA HIS A 374 -1.23 6.90 20.86
C HIS A 374 -2.72 6.67 20.63
N THR A 375 -3.21 7.01 19.45
CA THR A 375 -4.59 6.76 19.07
C THR A 375 -4.68 6.28 17.63
N PHE A 376 -5.33 5.14 17.42
CA PHE A 376 -5.67 4.69 16.08
C PHE A 376 -6.96 5.33 15.58
N ARG A 377 -6.94 5.75 14.31
CA ARG A 377 -8.08 6.11 13.48
C ARG A 377 -8.11 5.14 12.31
N ALA A 378 -8.99 4.14 12.31
CA ALA A 378 -8.94 3.06 11.33
C ALA A 378 -10.23 2.93 10.51
N GLN A 379 -10.08 2.56 9.24
CA GLN A 379 -11.19 2.19 8.37
C GLN A 379 -11.70 0.79 8.70
N SER A 380 -10.76 -0.15 8.82
CA SER A 380 -11.02 -1.54 9.18
C SER A 380 -9.81 -2.08 9.93
N LEU A 381 -10.02 -2.57 11.14
CA LEU A 381 -9.08 -3.43 11.88
C LEU A 381 -9.88 -4.14 12.98
N THR A 382 -9.48 -5.36 13.33
CA THR A 382 -10.07 -6.02 14.50
C THR A 382 -9.47 -5.46 15.79
N ASN A 383 -10.18 -5.57 16.91
CA ASN A 383 -9.61 -5.20 18.22
C ASN A 383 -8.31 -5.94 18.54
N ALA A 384 -8.16 -7.19 18.06
CA ALA A 384 -6.93 -7.96 18.24
C ALA A 384 -5.76 -7.35 17.44
N ALA A 385 -6.00 -6.97 16.18
CA ALA A 385 -5.02 -6.30 15.33
C ALA A 385 -4.60 -4.95 15.92
N LEU A 386 -5.57 -4.13 16.35
CA LEU A 386 -5.32 -2.85 17.02
C LEU A 386 -4.51 -3.04 18.30
N SER A 387 -4.87 -4.01 19.14
CA SER A 387 -4.13 -4.30 20.37
C SER A 387 -2.70 -4.77 20.09
N ALA A 388 -2.47 -5.57 19.05
CA ALA A 388 -1.15 -6.03 18.65
C ALA A 388 -0.29 -4.86 18.15
N ALA A 389 -0.84 -4.00 17.29
CA ALA A 389 -0.17 -2.80 16.79
C ALA A 389 0.17 -1.83 17.94
N CYS A 390 -0.78 -1.53 18.84
CA CYS A 390 -0.52 -0.74 20.04
C CYS A 390 0.61 -1.33 20.91
N THR A 391 0.69 -2.65 21.04
CA THR A 391 1.75 -3.30 21.83
C THR A 391 3.11 -3.15 21.17
N SER A 392 3.18 -3.24 19.83
CA SER A 392 4.41 -3.02 19.07
C SER A 392 4.91 -1.57 19.20
N LEU A 393 4.04 -0.57 19.01
CA LEU A 393 4.42 0.85 19.12
C LEU A 393 4.99 1.18 20.51
N LYS A 394 4.27 0.80 21.58
CA LYS A 394 4.74 1.04 22.95
C LYS A 394 6.07 0.34 23.28
N GLY A 395 6.34 -0.80 22.65
CA GLY A 395 7.60 -1.51 22.83
C GLY A 395 8.77 -0.83 22.11
N GLN A 396 8.49 -0.14 20.99
CA GLN A 396 9.48 0.57 20.19
C GLN A 396 10.01 1.82 20.89
N ASP A 397 9.19 2.52 21.68
CA ASP A 397 9.60 3.71 22.45
C ASP A 397 10.88 3.46 23.25
N ALA A 398 10.85 2.43 24.10
CA ALA A 398 11.98 2.09 24.97
C ALA A 398 13.22 1.67 24.16
N TYR A 399 13.02 1.02 23.02
CA TYR A 399 14.11 0.61 22.13
C TYR A 399 14.81 1.83 21.51
N LEU A 400 14.05 2.77 20.96
CA LEU A 400 14.59 3.98 20.36
C LEU A 400 15.29 4.86 21.40
N HIS A 401 14.67 5.11 22.56
CA HIS A 401 15.28 5.88 23.65
C HIS A 401 16.62 5.27 24.12
N GLY A 402 16.77 3.94 24.05
CA GLY A 402 18.04 3.26 24.34
C GLY A 402 19.17 3.57 23.35
N ILE A 403 18.82 3.83 22.08
CA ILE A 403 19.77 4.22 21.02
C ILE A 403 20.12 5.70 21.14
N VAL A 404 19.10 6.56 21.18
CA VAL A 404 19.28 8.01 21.01
C VAL A 404 19.62 8.71 22.31
N LYS A 405 19.23 8.15 23.47
CA LYS A 405 19.55 8.66 24.82
C LYS A 405 19.14 10.12 25.02
N ASP A 406 17.95 10.48 24.54
CA ASP A 406 17.36 11.79 24.76
C ASP A 406 16.99 12.02 26.23
N SER A 407 16.64 13.27 26.55
CA SER A 407 16.17 13.68 27.87
C SER A 407 14.68 14.04 27.88
N GLY A 408 13.91 13.52 26.94
CA GLY A 408 12.55 13.94 26.62
C GLY A 408 12.46 14.74 25.33
N PRO A 409 11.24 15.23 24.99
CA PRO A 409 10.99 15.89 23.70
C PRO A 409 11.89 17.10 23.46
N VAL A 410 12.21 17.35 22.19
CA VAL A 410 12.95 18.54 21.77
C VAL A 410 12.18 19.81 22.12
N ALA A 411 12.90 20.92 22.25
CA ALA A 411 12.27 22.21 22.55
C ALA A 411 11.22 22.56 21.49
N ASN A 412 10.12 23.18 21.92
CA ASN A 412 9.01 23.61 21.07
C ASN A 412 8.24 22.48 20.36
N ASP A 413 8.45 21.20 20.67
CA ASP A 413 7.51 20.17 20.26
C ASP A 413 6.35 20.05 21.27
N ASN A 414 5.17 20.50 20.85
CA ASN A 414 3.93 20.44 21.63
C ASN A 414 3.06 19.22 21.32
N ASN A 415 3.51 18.29 20.47
CA ASN A 415 2.81 17.04 20.26
C ASN A 415 2.66 16.32 21.61
N THR A 416 1.53 15.68 21.84
CA THR A 416 1.31 14.84 23.03
C THR A 416 0.68 13.50 22.67
N ASN A 417 0.20 13.38 21.45
CA ASN A 417 -0.50 12.22 20.93
C ASN A 417 -0.26 12.13 19.43
N ILE A 418 0.13 10.95 18.94
CA ILE A 418 0.12 10.64 17.51
C ILE A 418 -1.17 9.91 17.14
N GLN A 419 -1.77 10.33 16.02
CA GLN A 419 -2.86 9.61 15.38
C GLN A 419 -2.33 8.67 14.30
N ILE A 420 -2.46 7.36 14.53
CA ILE A 420 -2.16 6.35 13.52
C ILE A 420 -3.43 6.14 12.69
N VAL A 421 -3.43 6.71 11.49
CA VAL A 421 -4.54 6.64 10.54
C VAL A 421 -4.31 5.47 9.60
N THR A 422 -5.18 4.47 9.62
CA THR A 422 -5.02 3.25 8.80
C THR A 422 -6.24 2.98 7.95
N PHE A 423 -6.08 3.11 6.63
CA PHE A 423 -7.07 2.75 5.62
C PHE A 423 -7.11 1.23 5.37
N ALA A 424 -8.23 0.73 4.87
CA ALA A 424 -8.48 -0.70 4.73
C ALA A 424 -7.62 -1.37 3.65
N SER A 425 -7.09 -0.59 2.70
CA SER A 425 -6.29 -1.07 1.59
C SER A 425 -5.49 0.09 0.95
N PRO A 426 -4.48 -0.20 0.10
CA PRO A 426 -3.79 0.83 -0.68
C PRO A 426 -4.76 1.65 -1.55
N LYS A 427 -5.80 1.00 -2.08
CA LYS A 427 -6.84 1.66 -2.86
C LYS A 427 -7.64 2.65 -2.01
N ASP A 428 -8.05 2.27 -0.81
CA ASP A 428 -8.78 3.18 0.08
C ASP A 428 -7.89 4.36 0.51
N TYR A 429 -6.59 4.13 0.73
CA TYR A 429 -5.63 5.20 0.99
C TYR A 429 -5.60 6.23 -0.15
N GLN A 430 -5.48 5.76 -1.41
CA GLN A 430 -5.53 6.59 -2.61
C GLN A 430 -6.86 7.35 -2.76
N VAL A 431 -7.98 6.74 -2.38
CA VAL A 431 -9.32 7.34 -2.52
C VAL A 431 -9.56 8.42 -1.48
N TYR A 432 -9.18 8.21 -0.22
CA TYR A 432 -9.61 9.07 0.89
C TYR A 432 -8.53 9.99 1.42
N SER A 433 -7.28 9.52 1.52
CA SER A 433 -6.27 10.18 2.35
C SER A 433 -5.93 11.58 1.85
N GLY A 434 -5.64 11.73 0.56
CA GLY A 434 -5.31 13.02 -0.03
C GLY A 434 -6.43 14.07 0.14
N TRP A 435 -7.70 13.64 0.12
CA TRP A 435 -8.84 14.52 0.34
C TRP A 435 -9.08 14.89 1.81
N ILE A 436 -8.71 14.01 2.75
CA ILE A 436 -8.88 14.27 4.19
C ILE A 436 -7.69 15.09 4.74
N PHE A 437 -6.48 14.71 4.36
CA PHE A 437 -5.25 15.19 4.98
C PHE A 437 -4.38 16.05 4.05
N GLY A 438 -4.71 16.16 2.76
CA GLY A 438 -3.95 16.97 1.80
C GLY A 438 -2.60 16.38 1.40
N ASN A 439 -2.44 15.07 1.59
CA ASN A 439 -1.18 14.35 1.48
C ASN A 439 -1.02 13.65 0.12
N SER A 440 0.20 13.30 -0.27
CA SER A 440 0.43 12.45 -1.44
C SER A 440 0.13 11.01 -1.07
N THR A 441 -0.56 10.26 -1.94
CA THR A 441 -0.85 8.84 -1.71
C THR A 441 0.06 7.92 -2.51
N ASP A 442 1.08 8.49 -3.14
CA ASP A 442 2.11 7.77 -3.88
C ASP A 442 3.28 7.42 -2.96
N ASN A 443 2.96 6.58 -1.96
CA ASN A 443 3.89 6.10 -0.94
C ASN A 443 3.25 4.91 -0.19
N GLY A 444 4.07 4.21 0.58
CA GLY A 444 3.63 3.12 1.47
C GLY A 444 2.88 3.59 2.73
N GLY A 445 2.99 4.88 3.02
CA GLY A 445 2.56 5.53 4.24
C GLY A 445 3.36 6.83 4.40
N GLU A 446 2.89 7.72 5.27
CA GLU A 446 3.51 9.03 5.45
C GLU A 446 3.34 9.52 6.89
N TYR A 447 4.43 9.88 7.53
CA TYR A 447 4.41 10.70 8.73
C TYR A 447 4.15 12.17 8.38
N LEU A 448 2.97 12.66 8.78
CA LEU A 448 2.57 14.06 8.73
C LEU A 448 2.67 14.68 10.12
N GLU A 449 3.82 15.31 10.37
CA GLU A 449 4.07 16.02 11.63
C GLU A 449 3.16 17.24 11.81
N GLY A 450 3.00 18.04 10.76
CA GLY A 450 2.48 19.41 10.88
C GLY A 450 3.55 20.37 11.39
N ASP A 451 3.15 21.40 12.13
CA ASP A 451 4.08 22.31 12.82
C ASP A 451 4.07 21.97 14.31
N PRO A 452 5.09 21.29 14.85
CA PRO A 452 5.10 20.83 16.24
C PRO A 452 5.10 22.00 17.24
N ALA A 453 5.50 23.22 16.82
CA ALA A 453 5.47 24.41 17.67
C ALA A 453 4.07 25.03 17.80
N THR A 454 3.14 24.70 16.91
CA THR A 454 1.78 25.24 16.95
C THR A 454 0.93 24.55 18.02
N PRO A 455 0.29 25.29 18.96
CA PRO A 455 -0.63 24.71 19.94
C PRO A 455 -1.79 23.97 19.27
N GLY A 456 -2.01 22.73 19.67
CA GLY A 456 -3.06 21.87 19.07
C GLY A 456 -2.63 21.20 17.76
N ASN A 457 -1.34 21.23 17.43
CA ASN A 457 -0.80 20.37 16.38
C ASN A 457 -1.16 18.89 16.62
N GLN A 458 -1.41 18.17 15.53
CA GLN A 458 -1.77 16.76 15.59
C GLN A 458 -0.88 15.99 14.62
N ALA A 459 0.21 15.45 15.15
CA ALA A 459 1.04 14.47 14.46
C ALA A 459 0.20 13.28 13.99
N ARG A 460 0.41 12.84 12.75
CA ARG A 460 -0.29 11.71 12.14
C ARG A 460 0.68 10.80 11.42
N PHE A 461 0.46 9.50 11.55
CA PHE A 461 1.00 8.51 10.62
C PHE A 461 -0.14 8.03 9.73
N LEU A 462 -0.07 8.31 8.44
CA LEU A 462 -1.06 7.88 7.45
C LEU A 462 -0.61 6.58 6.79
N SER A 463 -1.47 5.57 6.78
CA SER A 463 -1.11 4.22 6.33
C SER A 463 -2.30 3.43 5.81
N TYR A 464 -2.02 2.21 5.37
CA TYR A 464 -3.03 1.24 4.98
C TYR A 464 -2.67 -0.18 5.43
N VAL A 465 -3.69 -1.04 5.47
CA VAL A 465 -3.50 -2.49 5.62
C VAL A 465 -2.97 -3.05 4.29
N LYS A 466 -1.83 -3.73 4.36
CA LYS A 466 -1.21 -4.40 3.20
C LYS A 466 -1.93 -5.71 2.88
N SER A 467 -1.86 -6.14 1.62
CA SER A 467 -2.54 -7.36 1.17
C SER A 467 -1.88 -8.66 1.67
N VAL A 468 -0.61 -8.60 2.06
CA VAL A 468 0.17 -9.74 2.53
C VAL A 468 0.06 -9.87 4.05
N ASN A 469 -0.40 -11.03 4.52
CA ASN A 469 -0.35 -11.38 5.93
C ASN A 469 0.93 -12.16 6.21
N ASP A 470 1.94 -11.46 6.73
CA ASP A 470 3.25 -11.99 7.13
C ASP A 470 3.40 -12.01 8.66
N GLY A 471 2.30 -11.84 9.40
CA GLY A 471 2.29 -11.76 10.86
C GLY A 471 2.75 -10.41 11.42
N PHE A 472 2.98 -9.41 10.57
CA PHE A 472 3.29 -8.05 11.00
C PHE A 472 2.10 -7.44 11.78
N PRO A 473 2.33 -6.61 12.82
CA PRO A 473 1.25 -6.11 13.68
C PRO A 473 0.13 -5.41 12.91
N GLY A 474 -1.04 -6.07 12.86
CA GLY A 474 -2.23 -5.57 12.17
C GLY A 474 -2.11 -5.53 10.65
N ASP A 475 -1.08 -6.17 10.06
CA ASP A 475 -0.76 -6.11 8.63
C ASP A 475 -0.66 -4.66 8.10
N ILE A 476 -0.30 -3.70 8.95
CA ILE A 476 -0.17 -2.28 8.57
C ILE A 476 1.14 -2.09 7.82
N TRP A 477 1.12 -1.49 6.64
CA TRP A 477 2.35 -1.23 5.90
C TRP A 477 3.26 -0.26 6.67
N ASN A 478 4.55 -0.57 6.76
CA ASN A 478 5.61 0.26 7.37
C ASN A 478 5.33 0.84 8.77
N LEU A 479 4.52 0.18 9.61
CA LEU A 479 4.13 0.70 10.94
C LEU A 479 5.30 1.18 11.80
N ASN A 480 6.32 0.33 11.98
CA ASN A 480 7.45 0.67 12.86
C ASN A 480 8.45 1.63 12.19
N HIS A 481 8.54 1.64 10.85
CA HIS A 481 9.35 2.61 10.11
C HIS A 481 8.80 4.01 10.30
N GLU A 482 7.53 4.23 9.96
CA GLU A 482 6.89 5.54 10.01
C GLU A 482 6.70 6.05 11.44
N TYR A 483 6.50 5.13 12.39
CA TYR A 483 6.51 5.51 13.80
C TYR A 483 7.88 5.98 14.28
N THR A 484 8.98 5.52 13.66
CA THR A 484 10.32 6.04 13.96
C THR A 484 10.44 7.50 13.55
N HIS A 485 9.85 7.91 12.41
CA HIS A 485 9.86 9.32 11.99
C HIS A 485 9.21 10.25 13.02
N TYR A 486 8.11 9.81 13.65
CA TYR A 486 7.51 10.56 14.77
C TYR A 486 8.44 10.65 15.98
N LEU A 487 9.09 9.55 16.35
CA LEU A 487 10.00 9.54 17.48
C LEU A 487 11.27 10.38 17.22
N ASP A 488 11.85 10.31 16.02
CA ASP A 488 13.01 11.09 15.60
C ASP A 488 12.68 12.60 15.57
N GLY A 489 11.54 12.98 14.96
CA GLY A 489 11.04 14.36 15.01
C GLY A 489 10.80 14.87 16.44
N ARG A 490 10.25 14.02 17.30
CA ARG A 490 9.93 14.40 18.68
C ARG A 490 11.12 14.49 19.62
N TYR A 491 12.10 13.60 19.50
CA TYR A 491 13.15 13.42 20.50
C TYR A 491 14.55 13.80 20.01
N ASP A 492 14.73 13.95 18.69
CA ASP A 492 16.05 14.17 18.09
C ASP A 492 16.12 15.39 17.17
N MET A 493 15.09 15.67 16.37
CA MET A 493 15.12 16.71 15.34
C MET A 493 14.28 17.94 15.71
N TYR A 494 14.92 19.06 16.04
CA TYR A 494 14.20 20.29 16.38
C TYR A 494 13.52 20.96 15.17
N GLY A 495 12.22 21.24 15.28
CA GLY A 495 11.46 21.94 14.26
C GLY A 495 10.53 21.00 13.51
N ASP A 496 10.03 21.42 12.34
CA ASP A 496 9.24 20.55 11.47
C ASP A 496 10.12 19.75 10.50
N PHE A 497 9.51 18.84 9.75
CA PHE A 497 10.18 18.07 8.68
C PHE A 497 10.93 18.95 7.65
N THR A 498 10.49 20.19 7.42
CA THR A 498 11.20 21.11 6.50
C THR A 498 12.52 21.59 7.10
N ALA A 499 12.56 21.83 8.42
CA ALA A 499 13.79 22.17 9.13
C ALA A 499 14.82 21.03 9.04
N GLY A 500 14.37 19.78 9.19
CA GLY A 500 15.19 18.57 9.02
C GLY A 500 15.92 18.53 7.68
N GLN A 501 15.18 18.77 6.60
CA GLN A 501 15.71 18.76 5.24
C GLN A 501 16.57 19.98 4.86
N GLY A 502 16.91 20.86 5.82
CA GLY A 502 17.78 22.01 5.59
C GLY A 502 19.21 21.64 5.20
N VAL A 503 19.62 20.39 5.44
CA VAL A 503 20.93 19.82 5.09
C VAL A 503 20.77 18.43 4.49
N PRO A 504 21.76 17.89 3.77
CA PRO A 504 21.72 16.49 3.33
C PRO A 504 21.78 15.52 4.52
N ASP A 505 20.62 15.02 4.96
CA ASP A 505 20.49 14.12 6.11
C ASP A 505 19.61 12.89 5.85
N ILE A 506 19.18 12.66 4.60
CA ILE A 506 18.25 11.56 4.26
C ILE A 506 18.82 10.18 4.62
N TRP A 507 20.14 10.04 4.64
CA TRP A 507 20.79 8.81 5.13
C TRP A 507 20.43 8.51 6.59
N TRP A 508 20.24 9.56 7.41
CA TRP A 508 19.80 9.46 8.79
C TRP A 508 18.28 9.32 8.84
N ILE A 509 17.50 10.27 8.29
CA ILE A 509 16.03 10.25 8.40
C ILE A 509 15.46 8.89 7.98
N GLU A 510 15.71 8.45 6.74
CA GLU A 510 15.15 7.18 6.24
C GLU A 510 15.95 5.98 6.73
N GLY A 511 17.28 6.07 6.77
CA GLY A 511 18.12 4.97 7.23
C GLY A 511 17.91 4.62 8.71
N PHE A 512 17.58 5.59 9.55
CA PHE A 512 17.29 5.39 10.97
C PHE A 512 15.91 4.77 11.18
N ALA A 513 14.92 5.21 10.40
CA ALA A 513 13.61 4.57 10.37
C ALA A 513 13.70 3.10 9.94
N GLU A 514 14.47 2.79 8.89
CA GLU A 514 14.72 1.40 8.49
C GLU A 514 15.46 0.63 9.59
N TYR A 515 16.54 1.22 10.12
CA TYR A 515 17.36 0.58 11.14
C TYR A 515 16.55 0.20 12.38
N VAL A 516 15.77 1.15 12.92
CA VAL A 516 14.92 0.92 14.08
C VAL A 516 13.83 -0.09 13.74
N SER A 517 13.14 0.06 12.60
CA SER A 517 12.09 -0.85 12.17
C SER A 517 12.55 -2.31 12.17
N TYR A 518 13.66 -2.62 11.49
CA TYR A 518 14.18 -3.98 11.40
C TYR A 518 14.80 -4.45 12.71
N SER A 519 15.63 -3.63 13.35
CA SER A 519 16.40 -4.05 14.53
C SER A 519 15.51 -4.21 15.77
N TYR A 520 14.49 -3.37 15.95
CA TYR A 520 13.48 -3.52 17.01
C TYR A 520 12.71 -4.84 16.88
N ARG A 521 12.35 -5.20 15.65
CA ARG A 521 11.66 -6.46 15.34
C ARG A 521 12.58 -7.68 15.33
N ASN A 522 13.88 -7.46 15.53
CA ASN A 522 14.92 -8.49 15.44
C ASN A 522 14.89 -9.22 14.09
N LEU A 523 14.71 -8.45 13.01
CA LEU A 523 14.72 -8.94 11.63
C LEU A 523 15.93 -8.39 10.88
N PRO A 524 16.58 -9.19 10.02
CA PRO A 524 17.53 -8.65 9.06
C PRO A 524 16.80 -7.87 7.97
N ASP A 525 17.36 -6.73 7.59
CA ASP A 525 17.07 -6.15 6.27
C ASP A 525 17.88 -6.93 5.23
N THR A 526 17.24 -7.95 4.66
CA THR A 526 17.89 -8.86 3.70
C THR A 526 18.28 -8.16 2.40
N GLU A 527 17.57 -7.11 2.01
CA GLU A 527 17.89 -6.33 0.81
C GLU A 527 19.16 -5.51 1.04
N ALA A 528 19.20 -4.75 2.14
CA ALA A 528 20.39 -4.01 2.53
C ALA A 528 21.63 -4.91 2.71
N ILE A 529 21.46 -6.09 3.32
CA ILE A 529 22.57 -7.04 3.48
C ILE A 529 23.05 -7.60 2.13
N ALA A 530 22.14 -7.85 1.19
CA ALA A 530 22.52 -8.29 -0.16
C ALA A 530 23.27 -7.18 -0.91
N ASP A 531 22.88 -5.93 -0.71
CA ASP A 531 23.51 -4.75 -1.29
C ASP A 531 24.89 -4.45 -0.70
N ALA A 532 25.13 -4.78 0.57
CA ALA A 532 26.41 -4.53 1.22
C ALA A 532 27.62 -5.07 0.42
N GLY A 533 27.49 -6.26 -0.16
CA GLY A 533 28.57 -6.89 -0.95
C GLY A 533 28.83 -6.24 -2.30
N GLN A 534 28.02 -5.28 -2.73
CA GLN A 534 28.18 -4.57 -4.01
C GLN A 534 29.10 -3.35 -3.90
N HIS A 535 29.32 -2.81 -2.69
CA HIS A 535 30.13 -1.60 -2.46
C HIS A 535 29.72 -0.40 -3.35
N THR A 536 28.42 -0.28 -3.64
CA THR A 536 27.88 0.70 -4.58
C THR A 536 28.15 2.15 -4.15
N PHE A 537 28.08 2.43 -2.84
CA PHE A 537 28.32 3.78 -2.31
C PHE A 537 29.35 3.78 -1.17
N ALA A 538 30.29 4.72 -1.24
CA ALA A 538 31.11 5.07 -0.09
C ALA A 538 30.25 5.80 0.96
N LEU A 539 30.59 5.66 2.24
CA LEU A 539 29.85 6.31 3.34
C LEU A 539 29.78 7.84 3.16
N SER A 540 30.88 8.45 2.70
CA SER A 540 30.95 9.87 2.36
C SER A 540 29.99 10.32 1.26
N THR A 541 29.60 9.41 0.36
CA THR A 541 28.56 9.68 -0.64
C THR A 541 27.18 9.70 0.01
N LEU A 542 26.92 8.81 0.97
CA LEU A 542 25.63 8.74 1.67
C LEU A 542 25.36 9.99 2.51
N TRP A 543 26.40 10.64 3.05
CA TRP A 543 26.30 11.97 3.69
C TRP A 543 25.70 13.07 2.81
N GLN A 544 25.68 12.88 1.48
CA GLN A 544 25.20 13.87 0.51
C GLN A 544 23.80 13.53 -0.01
N SER A 545 23.11 12.57 0.63
CA SER A 545 21.79 12.10 0.20
C SER A 545 20.71 13.15 0.50
N THR A 546 19.91 13.45 -0.52
CA THR A 546 18.71 14.31 -0.49
C THR A 546 17.63 13.62 -1.32
N TYR A 547 16.34 13.90 -1.10
CA TYR A 547 15.29 13.35 -1.97
C TYR A 547 15.45 13.79 -3.44
N GLY A 548 16.13 14.91 -3.70
CA GLY A 548 16.38 15.40 -5.06
C GLY A 548 17.56 14.74 -5.79
N ASN A 549 18.43 13.98 -5.11
CA ASN A 549 19.64 13.40 -5.71
C ASN A 549 19.89 11.92 -5.35
N SER A 550 18.99 11.28 -4.61
CA SER A 550 19.10 9.87 -4.20
C SER A 550 18.15 8.98 -4.99
N SER A 551 18.58 7.75 -5.26
CA SER A 551 17.71 6.65 -5.68
C SER A 551 17.11 5.95 -4.45
N LEU A 552 16.06 5.15 -4.64
CA LEU A 552 15.48 4.32 -3.58
C LEU A 552 16.53 3.46 -2.88
N ASP A 553 17.37 2.76 -3.65
CA ASP A 553 18.48 1.94 -3.12
C ASP A 553 19.41 2.77 -2.21
N ARG A 554 19.76 4.00 -2.64
CA ARG A 554 20.65 4.90 -1.88
C ARG A 554 19.99 5.42 -0.61
N THR A 555 18.68 5.66 -0.65
CA THR A 555 17.90 6.22 0.45
C THR A 555 17.63 5.18 1.54
N TYR A 556 17.11 4.01 1.17
CA TYR A 556 16.59 3.03 2.12
C TYR A 556 17.63 1.94 2.47
N PRO A 557 17.96 0.96 1.60
CA PRO A 557 18.98 -0.06 1.90
C PRO A 557 20.34 0.50 2.34
N TRP A 558 20.88 1.48 1.61
CA TRP A 558 22.19 2.04 1.94
C TRP A 558 22.14 3.04 3.10
N GLY A 559 21.00 3.72 3.30
CA GLY A 559 20.73 4.49 4.52
C GLY A 559 20.77 3.60 5.76
N TYR A 560 20.06 2.46 5.72
CA TYR A 560 20.08 1.45 6.78
C TYR A 560 21.51 1.00 7.11
N LEU A 561 22.32 0.65 6.10
CA LEU A 561 23.71 0.22 6.30
C LEU A 561 24.56 1.31 6.95
N ALA A 562 24.43 2.56 6.49
CA ALA A 562 25.16 3.70 7.05
C ALA A 562 24.81 3.94 8.51
N VAL A 563 23.51 3.99 8.84
CA VAL A 563 23.04 4.21 10.21
C VAL A 563 23.46 3.07 11.11
N ARG A 564 23.27 1.82 10.68
CA ARG A 564 23.69 0.65 11.44
C ARG A 564 25.18 0.66 11.74
N TYR A 565 26.02 0.92 10.74
CA TYR A 565 27.47 1.04 10.93
C TYR A 565 27.81 2.13 11.94
N MET A 566 27.22 3.32 11.81
CA MET A 566 27.48 4.43 12.72
C MET A 566 27.05 4.13 14.16
N ILE A 567 25.91 3.48 14.37
CA ILE A 567 25.44 3.08 15.70
C ILE A 567 26.33 1.98 16.30
N GLU A 568 26.74 0.99 15.52
CA GLU A 568 27.55 -0.14 15.99
C GLU A 568 29.02 0.23 16.25
N LYS A 569 29.60 1.09 15.41
CA LYS A 569 31.04 1.38 15.42
C LYS A 569 31.39 2.74 15.97
N HIS A 570 30.52 3.74 15.78
CA HIS A 570 30.79 5.14 16.10
C HIS A 570 29.66 5.81 16.91
N PRO A 571 29.15 5.19 17.99
CA PRO A 571 28.01 5.73 18.73
C PRO A 571 28.28 7.12 19.34
N ALA A 572 29.53 7.47 19.62
CA ALA A 572 29.88 8.79 20.13
C ALA A 572 29.66 9.91 19.08
N ASP A 573 29.95 9.63 17.80
CA ASP A 573 29.73 10.57 16.71
C ASP A 573 28.24 10.75 16.44
N VAL A 574 27.45 9.66 16.52
CA VAL A 574 25.98 9.72 16.47
C VAL A 574 25.44 10.63 17.57
N GLN A 575 25.88 10.43 18.83
CA GLN A 575 25.43 11.25 19.95
C GLN A 575 25.82 12.73 19.81
N ASN A 576 27.00 13.02 19.24
CA ASN A 576 27.42 14.39 18.94
C ASN A 576 26.52 15.05 17.87
N MET A 577 26.19 14.31 16.81
CA MET A 577 25.26 14.78 15.77
C MET A 577 23.85 15.03 16.34
N LEU A 578 23.29 14.09 17.10
CA LEU A 578 21.97 14.22 17.72
C LEU A 578 21.88 15.42 18.67
N ALA A 579 22.93 15.67 19.47
CA ALA A 579 22.99 16.84 20.34
C ALA A 579 22.86 18.17 19.57
N LYS A 580 23.27 18.21 18.30
CA LYS A 580 23.11 19.37 17.42
C LYS A 580 21.70 19.46 16.84
N PHE A 581 21.16 18.35 16.30
CA PHE A 581 19.78 18.30 15.79
C PHE A 581 18.76 18.73 16.85
N ARG A 582 18.90 18.30 18.10
CA ARG A 582 17.99 18.65 19.21
C ARG A 582 17.94 20.14 19.54
N THR A 583 18.90 20.92 19.06
CA THR A 583 18.98 22.38 19.25
C THR A 583 18.67 23.17 17.98
N GLY A 584 18.37 22.50 16.87
CA GLY A 584 18.15 23.13 15.57
C GLY A 584 19.44 23.55 14.85
N ASP A 585 20.62 23.14 15.35
CA ASP A 585 21.92 23.39 14.72
C ASP A 585 22.18 22.38 13.59
N TYR A 586 21.33 22.38 12.56
CA TYR A 586 21.40 21.44 11.43
C TYR A 586 22.71 21.56 10.64
N ASN A 587 23.23 22.78 10.46
CA ASN A 587 24.54 22.98 9.83
C ASN A 587 25.68 22.40 10.68
N GLY A 588 25.62 22.57 12.01
CA GLY A 588 26.59 21.98 12.93
C GLY A 588 26.51 20.45 12.95
N ALA A 589 25.30 19.89 12.91
CA ALA A 589 25.08 18.45 12.80
C ALA A 589 25.65 17.89 11.48
N TYR A 590 25.31 18.54 10.36
CA TYR A 590 25.85 18.21 9.03
C TYR A 590 27.38 18.27 9.02
N ALA A 591 27.96 19.28 9.69
CA ALA A 591 29.41 19.40 9.80
C ALA A 591 30.05 18.24 10.58
N VAL A 592 29.33 17.55 11.49
CA VAL A 592 29.85 16.34 12.18
C VAL A 592 30.22 15.26 11.19
N TYR A 593 29.33 14.92 10.24
CA TYR A 593 29.58 13.81 9.32
C TYR A 593 30.17 14.25 7.97
N SER A 594 29.77 15.40 7.40
CA SER A 594 30.25 15.85 6.08
C SER A 594 31.72 16.28 6.07
N THR A 595 32.15 17.05 7.08
CA THR A 595 33.52 17.56 7.20
C THR A 595 34.25 16.96 8.38
N GLY A 596 33.52 16.79 9.48
CA GLY A 596 34.02 16.32 10.77
C GLY A 596 34.52 14.91 10.64
N ILE A 597 33.77 14.00 10.01
CA ILE A 597 34.19 12.64 9.59
C ILE A 597 34.73 12.67 8.16
N GLY A 598 33.95 13.22 7.22
CA GLY A 598 34.29 13.23 5.79
C GLY A 598 34.48 11.83 5.25
N THR A 599 35.62 11.58 4.62
CA THR A 599 35.97 10.28 4.02
C THR A 599 36.72 9.34 4.96
N ARG A 600 36.99 9.75 6.22
CA ARG A 600 37.88 8.99 7.11
C ARG A 600 37.36 7.59 7.44
N TYR A 601 36.05 7.39 7.44
CA TYR A 601 35.43 6.10 7.71
C TYR A 601 35.14 5.28 6.46
N ASP A 602 35.38 5.77 5.24
CA ASP A 602 35.01 5.05 4.01
C ASP A 602 35.69 3.67 3.91
N ALA A 603 36.98 3.58 4.25
CA ALA A 603 37.72 2.32 4.21
C ALA A 603 37.27 1.33 5.30
N ASP A 604 36.98 1.83 6.50
CA ASP A 604 36.47 1.01 7.62
C ASP A 604 35.04 0.54 7.36
N PHE A 605 34.20 1.41 6.78
CA PHE A 605 32.86 1.07 6.32
C PHE A 605 32.89 -0.05 5.29
N ASN A 606 33.77 0.02 4.27
CA ASN A 606 33.93 -1.09 3.31
C ASN A 606 34.30 -2.41 3.99
N THR A 607 35.20 -2.37 4.98
CA THR A 607 35.57 -3.58 5.73
C THR A 607 34.38 -4.12 6.54
N TRP A 608 33.56 -3.23 7.10
CA TRP A 608 32.33 -3.62 7.79
C TRP A 608 31.28 -4.19 6.82
N LEU A 609 31.15 -3.64 5.60
CA LEU A 609 30.28 -4.18 4.56
C LEU A 609 30.69 -5.58 4.12
N ASP A 610 31.99 -5.86 3.98
CA ASP A 610 32.50 -7.21 3.70
C ASP A 610 32.03 -8.19 4.79
N ALA A 611 32.14 -7.80 6.06
CA ALA A 611 31.67 -8.61 7.17
C ALA A 611 30.14 -8.78 7.14
N CYS A 612 29.40 -7.71 6.82
CA CYS A 612 27.95 -7.77 6.65
C CYS A 612 27.53 -8.78 5.58
N ALA A 613 28.11 -8.68 4.39
CA ALA A 613 27.86 -9.57 3.26
C ALA A 613 28.27 -11.02 3.57
N ALA A 614 29.31 -11.21 4.40
CA ALA A 614 29.70 -12.51 4.94
C ALA A 614 28.77 -13.04 6.05
N GLY A 615 27.68 -12.33 6.37
CA GLY A 615 26.65 -12.75 7.30
C GLY A 615 26.74 -12.13 8.70
N ALA A 616 27.72 -11.26 8.98
CA ALA A 616 27.82 -10.59 10.28
C ALA A 616 26.64 -9.62 10.54
N CYS A 617 25.99 -9.15 9.46
CA CYS A 617 24.82 -8.27 9.53
C CYS A 617 23.51 -9.02 9.31
N GLY A 618 23.57 -10.30 8.94
CA GLY A 618 22.44 -11.22 9.11
C GLY A 618 21.96 -11.17 10.55
N GLY A 619 20.63 -11.22 10.74
CA GLY A 619 20.00 -11.01 12.04
C GLY A 619 20.78 -11.76 13.13
N THR A 620 21.02 -11.11 14.27
CA THR A 620 21.64 -11.76 15.44
C THR A 620 21.01 -13.13 15.54
N SER A 621 21.83 -14.18 15.39
CA SER A 621 21.41 -15.59 15.38
C SER A 621 20.08 -15.71 16.07
N SER A 622 18.99 -15.77 15.29
CA SER A 622 17.66 -15.67 15.88
C SER A 622 17.65 -16.78 16.91
N GLY A 623 17.58 -16.41 18.19
CA GLY A 623 17.35 -17.41 19.21
C GLY A 623 16.12 -18.22 18.79
N PRO A 624 15.97 -19.43 19.32
CA PRO A 624 14.84 -20.25 18.94
C PRO A 624 13.54 -19.45 19.17
N THR A 625 12.50 -19.59 18.35
CA THR A 625 11.19 -18.99 18.60
C THR A 625 10.30 -20.03 19.25
N ALA A 626 9.94 -19.83 20.51
CA ALA A 626 9.09 -20.76 21.23
C ALA A 626 7.66 -20.73 20.69
N ALA A 627 7.14 -21.87 20.26
CA ALA A 627 5.75 -22.01 19.83
C ALA A 627 5.23 -23.42 20.16
N PHE A 628 3.94 -23.55 20.46
CA PHE A 628 3.32 -24.88 20.65
C PHE A 628 1.81 -24.89 20.39
N ASP A 629 1.28 -26.06 20.05
CA ASP A 629 -0.15 -26.35 20.00
C ASP A 629 -0.58 -27.13 21.25
N ALA A 630 -1.84 -26.96 21.66
CA ALA A 630 -2.44 -27.69 22.79
C ALA A 630 -3.77 -28.32 22.37
N ALA A 631 -3.89 -29.64 22.53
CA ALA A 631 -5.12 -30.40 22.29
C ALA A 631 -5.67 -30.94 23.61
N VAL A 632 -6.87 -30.50 23.99
CA VAL A 632 -7.52 -30.85 25.27
C VAL A 632 -8.50 -32.01 25.09
N SER A 633 -8.41 -33.01 25.98
CA SER A 633 -9.37 -34.11 26.12
C SER A 633 -9.63 -34.39 27.60
N GLY A 634 -10.78 -33.93 28.10
CA GLY A 634 -11.09 -34.00 29.52
C GLY A 634 -10.09 -33.19 30.36
N LEU A 635 -9.47 -33.85 31.34
CA LEU A 635 -8.41 -33.28 32.17
C LEU A 635 -7.01 -33.41 31.56
N THR A 636 -6.89 -33.98 30.36
CA THR A 636 -5.61 -34.22 29.70
C THR A 636 -5.37 -33.21 28.58
N VAL A 637 -4.15 -32.67 28.51
CA VAL A 637 -3.66 -31.79 27.44
C VAL A 637 -2.49 -32.48 26.75
N ASN A 638 -2.60 -32.69 25.44
CA ASN A 638 -1.48 -33.12 24.61
C ASN A 638 -0.85 -31.88 23.98
N LEU A 639 0.45 -31.69 24.17
CA LEU A 639 1.20 -30.54 23.69
C LEU A 639 2.06 -30.96 22.50
N THR A 640 2.10 -30.12 21.46
CA THR A 640 2.98 -30.30 20.30
C THR A 640 3.89 -29.10 20.18
N ASP A 641 5.19 -29.30 20.30
CA ASP A 641 6.20 -28.27 20.06
C ASP A 641 6.19 -27.86 18.58
N ARG A 642 6.05 -26.55 18.34
CA ARG A 642 6.09 -25.90 17.03
C ARG A 642 7.23 -24.89 16.95
N SER A 643 8.14 -24.90 17.92
CA SER A 643 9.23 -23.96 18.01
C SER A 643 10.15 -24.12 16.80
N THR A 644 10.56 -23.00 16.25
CA THR A 644 11.46 -22.94 15.10
C THR A 644 12.77 -22.30 15.51
N ASP A 645 13.82 -22.60 14.75
CA ASP A 645 15.10 -21.93 14.90
C ASP A 645 15.73 -21.88 13.51
N ALA A 646 15.76 -20.69 12.92
CA ALA A 646 16.28 -20.49 11.57
C ALA A 646 17.82 -20.41 11.56
N GLY A 647 18.45 -20.17 12.70
CA GLY A 647 19.88 -19.90 12.84
C GLY A 647 20.67 -20.99 13.59
N SER A 648 20.00 -21.98 14.17
CA SER A 648 20.59 -23.09 14.93
C SER A 648 19.64 -24.29 15.02
N THR A 649 19.87 -25.18 15.99
CA THR A 649 18.98 -26.30 16.33
C THR A 649 18.58 -26.23 17.79
N ILE A 650 17.30 -26.47 18.09
CA ILE A 650 16.78 -26.47 19.47
C ILE A 650 17.29 -27.70 20.22
N THR A 651 18.16 -27.48 21.20
CA THR A 651 18.82 -28.53 22.01
C THR A 651 18.10 -28.84 23.31
N ALA A 652 17.32 -27.91 23.87
CA ALA A 652 16.58 -28.14 25.11
C ALA A 652 15.16 -27.54 25.09
N ARG A 653 14.26 -28.18 25.84
CA ARG A 653 12.89 -27.71 26.12
C ARG A 653 12.61 -27.79 27.61
N SER A 654 11.89 -26.81 28.13
CA SER A 654 11.39 -26.78 29.49
C SER A 654 9.92 -26.34 29.47
N TRP A 655 9.05 -27.25 29.89
CA TRP A 655 7.63 -27.02 30.05
C TRP A 655 7.32 -26.77 31.52
N ASN A 656 6.50 -25.75 31.78
CA ASN A 656 5.81 -25.54 33.06
C ASN A 656 4.31 -25.58 32.81
N PHE A 657 3.58 -26.45 33.50
CA PHE A 657 2.15 -26.66 33.26
C PHE A 657 1.24 -25.74 34.08
N GLY A 658 1.79 -24.80 34.85
CA GLY A 658 1.00 -23.85 35.64
C GLY A 658 0.35 -24.45 36.89
N ASP A 659 0.59 -25.72 37.20
CA ASP A 659 0.15 -26.43 38.42
C ASP A 659 1.32 -26.84 39.35
N GLY A 660 2.51 -26.29 39.07
CA GLY A 660 3.75 -26.62 39.79
C GLY A 660 4.53 -27.81 39.23
N THR A 661 4.00 -28.52 38.23
CA THR A 661 4.71 -29.62 37.55
C THR A 661 5.36 -29.17 36.23
N THR A 662 6.40 -29.90 35.80
CA THR A 662 7.23 -29.55 34.64
C THR A 662 7.53 -30.77 33.74
N SER A 663 8.05 -30.54 32.53
CA SER A 663 8.55 -31.58 31.64
C SER A 663 9.65 -31.07 30.71
N THR A 664 10.48 -31.97 30.18
CA THR A 664 11.49 -31.66 29.15
C THR A 664 11.26 -32.43 27.84
N ALA A 665 10.16 -33.19 27.76
CA ALA A 665 9.82 -33.92 26.53
C ALA A 665 9.48 -32.96 25.38
N THR A 666 9.72 -33.36 24.13
CA THR A 666 9.37 -32.55 22.96
C THR A 666 7.86 -32.31 22.86
N ASN A 667 7.06 -33.37 23.01
CA ASN A 667 5.60 -33.31 22.90
C ASN A 667 4.98 -33.97 24.15
N PRO A 668 4.94 -33.30 25.30
CA PRO A 668 4.44 -33.89 26.53
C PRO A 668 2.91 -34.02 26.53
N ALA A 669 2.40 -35.00 27.28
CA ALA A 669 1.00 -35.09 27.66
C ALA A 669 0.87 -34.79 29.16
N LYS A 670 -0.04 -33.90 29.54
CA LYS A 670 -0.29 -33.47 30.92
C LYS A 670 -1.72 -33.78 31.34
N ALA A 671 -1.89 -34.59 32.39
CA ALA A 671 -3.17 -34.77 33.07
C ALA A 671 -3.23 -33.89 34.32
N TYR A 672 -4.29 -33.09 34.43
CA TYR A 672 -4.60 -32.29 35.61
C TYR A 672 -5.52 -33.04 36.57
N THR A 673 -5.45 -32.73 37.86
CA THR A 673 -6.30 -33.37 38.89
C THR A 673 -7.64 -32.66 39.05
N ALA A 674 -7.76 -31.41 38.58
CA ALA A 674 -8.95 -30.59 38.66
C ALA A 674 -9.22 -29.87 37.34
N ALA A 675 -10.48 -29.53 37.11
CA ALA A 675 -10.86 -28.61 36.04
C ALA A 675 -10.37 -27.20 36.37
N GLY A 676 -9.92 -26.46 35.37
CA GLY A 676 -9.37 -25.13 35.57
C GLY A 676 -8.69 -24.60 34.30
N THR A 677 -8.30 -23.33 34.34
CA THR A 677 -7.45 -22.71 33.33
C THR A 677 -6.03 -22.67 33.87
N TYR A 678 -5.10 -23.30 33.15
CA TYR A 678 -3.69 -23.40 33.51
C TYR A 678 -2.84 -22.67 32.47
N THR A 679 -1.93 -21.81 32.91
CA THR A 679 -0.98 -21.14 32.02
C THR A 679 0.21 -22.06 31.76
N ILE A 680 0.22 -22.68 30.58
CA ILE A 680 1.30 -23.55 30.14
C ILE A 680 2.39 -22.70 29.50
N THR A 681 3.62 -22.86 29.97
CA THR A 681 4.81 -22.14 29.48
C THR A 681 5.79 -23.12 28.84
N LEU A 682 6.30 -22.80 27.66
CA LEU A 682 7.40 -23.50 27.00
C LEU A 682 8.57 -22.55 26.86
N THR A 683 9.72 -22.94 27.42
CA THR A 683 11.03 -22.34 27.16
C THR A 683 11.85 -23.29 26.30
N VAL A 684 12.38 -22.81 25.18
CA VAL A 684 13.30 -23.55 24.31
C VAL A 684 14.68 -22.93 24.35
N THR A 685 15.72 -23.75 24.21
CA THR A 685 17.13 -23.34 24.14
C THR A 685 17.77 -23.95 22.90
N ASP A 686 18.56 -23.17 22.17
CA ASP A 686 19.28 -23.64 20.99
C ASP A 686 20.70 -24.14 21.30
N ALA A 687 21.41 -24.62 20.27
CA ALA A 687 22.79 -25.09 20.39
C ALA A 687 23.80 -23.96 20.68
N LYS A 688 23.38 -22.69 20.56
CA LYS A 688 24.17 -21.49 20.86
C LYS A 688 23.91 -20.98 22.28
N GLY A 689 22.99 -21.61 23.03
CA GLY A 689 22.61 -21.25 24.40
C GLY A 689 21.58 -20.11 24.48
N LEU A 690 21.02 -19.67 23.35
CA LEU A 690 19.96 -18.66 23.32
C LEU A 690 18.63 -19.29 23.69
N THR A 691 17.74 -18.52 24.31
CA THR A 691 16.46 -19.01 24.80
C THR A 691 15.28 -18.17 24.33
N SER A 692 14.12 -18.80 24.22
CA SER A 692 12.85 -18.13 24.01
C SER A 692 11.76 -18.81 24.80
N THR A 693 10.76 -18.02 25.21
CA THR A 693 9.66 -18.49 26.05
C THR A 693 8.33 -18.03 25.47
N THR A 694 7.35 -18.94 25.45
CA THR A 694 5.96 -18.64 25.11
C THR A 694 5.03 -19.22 26.17
N ALA A 695 3.91 -18.55 26.43
CA ALA A 695 2.92 -18.98 27.41
C ALA A 695 1.50 -18.91 26.81
N LYS A 696 0.69 -19.95 27.06
CA LYS A 696 -0.72 -19.99 26.61
C LYS A 696 -1.63 -20.46 27.76
N PRO A 697 -2.76 -19.77 28.03
CA PRO A 697 -3.76 -20.29 28.94
C PRO A 697 -4.52 -21.44 28.27
N VAL A 698 -4.56 -22.60 28.93
CA VAL A 698 -5.29 -23.79 28.47
C VAL A 698 -6.34 -24.17 29.50
N THR A 699 -7.60 -24.21 29.08
CA THR A 699 -8.71 -24.62 29.96
C THR A 699 -8.97 -26.10 29.79
N VAL A 700 -8.84 -26.86 30.89
CA VAL A 700 -9.26 -28.25 30.96
C VAL A 700 -10.57 -28.36 31.73
N SER A 701 -11.47 -29.17 31.21
CA SER A 701 -12.75 -29.46 31.85
C SER A 701 -12.83 -30.96 32.08
N GLY A 702 -13.02 -31.37 33.34
CA GLY A 702 -13.24 -32.78 33.64
C GLY A 702 -14.46 -33.34 32.92
N ALA A 703 -14.54 -34.67 32.84
CA ALA A 703 -15.78 -35.32 32.44
C ALA A 703 -16.90 -34.82 33.37
N LEU A 704 -17.96 -34.25 32.79
CA LEU A 704 -19.09 -33.79 33.58
C LEU A 704 -19.69 -35.00 34.32
N PRO A 705 -19.99 -34.89 35.62
CA PRO A 705 -20.55 -36.00 36.38
C PRO A 705 -21.84 -36.51 35.73
N THR A 706 -22.15 -37.79 35.93
CA THR A 706 -23.43 -38.34 35.47
C THR A 706 -24.58 -37.55 36.10
N CYS A 707 -25.58 -37.19 35.30
CA CYS A 707 -26.76 -36.50 35.82
C CYS A 707 -27.42 -37.35 36.92
N THR A 708 -27.71 -36.71 38.05
CA THR A 708 -28.10 -37.39 39.31
C THR A 708 -29.52 -37.95 39.31
N SER A 709 -30.38 -37.52 38.37
CA SER A 709 -31.76 -38.01 38.28
C SER A 709 -31.81 -39.51 37.97
N ALA A 710 -32.78 -40.22 38.54
CA ALA A 710 -33.03 -41.62 38.18
C ALA A 710 -33.68 -41.76 36.79
N ASP A 711 -34.42 -40.75 36.31
CA ASP A 711 -34.99 -40.77 34.96
C ASP A 711 -33.87 -40.51 33.94
N PRO A 712 -33.55 -41.47 33.05
CA PRO A 712 -32.45 -41.33 32.09
C PRO A 712 -32.69 -40.23 31.08
N ARG A 713 -33.90 -39.68 30.96
CA ARG A 713 -34.24 -38.58 30.07
C ARG A 713 -33.98 -37.21 30.70
N VAL A 714 -33.80 -37.15 32.02
CA VAL A 714 -33.57 -35.88 32.72
C VAL A 714 -32.09 -35.52 32.69
N MET A 715 -31.81 -34.36 32.10
CA MET A 715 -30.54 -33.65 32.14
C MET A 715 -30.57 -32.59 33.25
N GLY A 716 -29.39 -32.17 33.71
CA GLY A 716 -29.22 -31.24 34.83
C GLY A 716 -28.06 -30.28 34.58
N GLN A 717 -27.72 -29.47 35.59
CA GLN A 717 -26.64 -28.51 35.47
C GLN A 717 -25.29 -29.23 35.41
N ASN A 718 -24.47 -28.89 34.41
CA ASN A 718 -23.09 -29.35 34.27
C ASN A 718 -22.94 -30.87 34.43
N CYS A 719 -23.77 -31.65 33.74
CA CYS A 719 -23.79 -33.10 33.85
C CYS A 719 -23.87 -33.80 32.49
N SER A 720 -23.64 -35.11 32.48
CA SER A 720 -23.67 -35.97 31.29
C SER A 720 -24.60 -37.18 31.43
N ARG A 721 -25.07 -37.68 30.30
CA ARG A 721 -25.76 -38.98 30.15
C ARG A 721 -25.12 -39.74 29.00
N SER A 722 -24.46 -40.84 29.32
CA SER A 722 -23.87 -41.75 28.33
C SER A 722 -24.86 -42.84 27.89
N ALA A 723 -24.40 -43.71 27.00
CA ALA A 723 -25.13 -44.89 26.52
C ALA A 723 -26.48 -44.59 25.86
N ARG A 724 -26.61 -43.42 25.21
CA ARG A 724 -27.79 -43.09 24.41
C ARG A 724 -27.78 -43.91 23.12
N SER A 725 -28.96 -44.34 22.70
CA SER A 725 -29.15 -45.12 21.48
C SER A 725 -30.54 -44.89 20.89
N ALA A 726 -30.64 -44.99 19.56
CA ALA A 726 -31.90 -45.07 18.84
C ALA A 726 -31.70 -45.77 17.49
N SER A 727 -32.74 -46.44 17.00
CA SER A 727 -32.77 -47.05 15.67
C SER A 727 -33.08 -46.00 14.59
N THR A 728 -32.61 -46.24 13.36
CA THR A 728 -32.75 -45.31 12.23
C THR A 728 -34.18 -44.78 12.10
N GLY A 729 -34.32 -43.45 12.00
CA GLY A 729 -35.60 -42.75 11.88
C GLY A 729 -36.30 -42.44 13.20
N ASN A 730 -35.83 -42.98 14.33
CA ASN A 730 -36.39 -42.71 15.66
C ASN A 730 -35.66 -41.58 16.40
N LEU A 731 -36.33 -41.08 17.45
CA LEU A 731 -35.85 -40.03 18.33
C LEU A 731 -35.57 -40.59 19.72
N ASP A 732 -34.45 -40.19 20.30
CA ASP A 732 -34.15 -40.34 21.72
C ASP A 732 -34.37 -39.00 22.43
N TYR A 733 -35.18 -38.98 23.48
CA TYR A 733 -35.72 -37.76 24.09
C TYR A 733 -35.08 -37.44 25.44
N LEU A 734 -34.71 -36.18 25.62
CA LEU A 734 -34.06 -35.64 26.81
C LEU A 734 -34.65 -34.27 27.18
N TYR A 735 -34.73 -33.95 28.46
CA TYR A 735 -35.23 -32.65 28.90
C TYR A 735 -34.55 -32.18 30.17
N LEU A 736 -34.58 -30.87 30.40
CA LEU A 736 -34.08 -30.26 31.63
C LEU A 736 -34.95 -29.07 32.02
N TYR A 737 -34.89 -28.68 33.29
CA TYR A 737 -35.43 -27.42 33.75
C TYR A 737 -34.31 -26.38 33.82
N LEU A 738 -34.47 -25.23 33.18
CA LEU A 738 -33.58 -24.09 33.34
C LEU A 738 -34.11 -23.16 34.44
N PRO A 739 -33.35 -22.93 35.52
CA PRO A 739 -33.69 -21.94 36.55
C PRO A 739 -33.78 -20.51 36.02
N ALA A 740 -34.42 -19.63 36.79
CA ALA A 740 -34.41 -18.19 36.51
C ALA A 740 -32.99 -17.63 36.58
N GLY A 741 -32.64 -16.73 35.67
CA GLY A 741 -31.32 -16.10 35.61
C GLY A 741 -30.27 -16.85 34.77
N THR A 742 -30.55 -18.08 34.33
CA THR A 742 -29.70 -18.76 33.34
C THR A 742 -29.84 -18.08 31.97
N THR A 743 -28.76 -17.52 31.46
CA THR A 743 -28.73 -16.76 30.19
C THR A 743 -28.37 -17.61 28.98
N THR A 744 -27.63 -18.71 29.18
CA THR A 744 -27.16 -19.58 28.11
C THR A 744 -27.22 -21.05 28.51
N LEU A 745 -27.63 -21.91 27.58
CA LEU A 745 -27.53 -23.36 27.69
C LEU A 745 -26.69 -23.91 26.54
N ASN A 746 -25.66 -24.68 26.88
CA ASN A 746 -24.86 -25.44 25.93
C ASN A 746 -25.21 -26.93 26.01
N ILE A 747 -25.45 -27.54 24.86
CA ILE A 747 -25.77 -28.96 24.70
C ILE A 747 -24.78 -29.56 23.71
N THR A 748 -24.12 -30.65 24.07
CA THR A 748 -23.20 -31.34 23.15
C THR A 748 -23.46 -32.84 23.12
N THR A 749 -23.14 -33.47 22.00
CA THR A 749 -23.04 -34.93 21.90
C THR A 749 -21.66 -35.36 21.47
N THR A 750 -21.18 -36.49 21.97
CA THR A 750 -19.90 -37.11 21.57
C THR A 750 -19.92 -38.64 21.72
N GLY A 751 -18.98 -39.32 21.06
CA GLY A 751 -18.76 -40.77 21.21
C GLY A 751 -19.81 -41.65 20.52
N GLY A 752 -19.74 -42.96 20.78
CA GLY A 752 -20.66 -43.94 20.19
C GLY A 752 -20.43 -44.24 18.70
N THR A 753 -21.32 -45.04 18.13
CA THR A 753 -21.37 -45.39 16.70
C THR A 753 -22.62 -44.81 16.04
N GLY A 754 -22.69 -44.80 14.71
CA GLY A 754 -23.85 -44.30 13.96
C GLY A 754 -23.81 -42.78 13.69
N ASN A 755 -24.99 -42.19 13.48
CA ASN A 755 -25.16 -40.76 13.26
C ASN A 755 -26.41 -40.24 13.98
N ALA A 756 -26.19 -39.40 14.99
CA ALA A 756 -27.20 -38.78 15.83
C ALA A 756 -27.23 -37.26 15.60
N ASP A 757 -28.25 -36.76 14.92
CA ASP A 757 -28.47 -35.32 14.76
C ASP A 757 -29.13 -34.75 16.03
N LEU A 758 -28.65 -33.62 16.53
CA LEU A 758 -29.12 -32.99 17.77
C LEU A 758 -30.16 -31.89 17.48
N TYR A 759 -31.28 -31.91 18.20
CA TYR A 759 -32.39 -30.95 18.07
C TYR A 759 -32.79 -30.38 19.43
N TYR A 760 -33.23 -29.12 19.42
CA TYR A 760 -33.67 -28.38 20.61
C TYR A 760 -34.96 -27.58 20.33
N ASN A 761 -35.83 -27.51 21.34
CA ASN A 761 -37.00 -26.63 21.35
C ASN A 761 -37.33 -26.19 22.78
N PRO A 762 -37.63 -24.91 23.03
CA PRO A 762 -37.88 -24.38 24.36
C PRO A 762 -39.27 -24.73 24.92
N ASN A 763 -40.22 -25.15 24.09
CA ASN A 763 -41.64 -25.24 24.46
C ASN A 763 -42.24 -26.65 24.30
N THR A 764 -41.76 -27.44 23.34
CA THR A 764 -42.29 -28.78 23.03
C THR A 764 -41.16 -29.75 22.72
N TRP A 765 -41.43 -31.05 22.67
CA TRP A 765 -40.45 -32.02 22.18
C TRP A 765 -39.90 -31.63 20.81
N ALA A 766 -38.56 -31.60 20.70
CA ALA A 766 -37.89 -31.30 19.46
C ALA A 766 -37.93 -32.53 18.53
N THR A 767 -38.19 -32.33 17.25
CA THR A 767 -38.18 -33.38 16.22
C THR A 767 -37.41 -32.89 15.00
N SER A 768 -37.19 -33.77 14.02
CA SER A 768 -36.57 -33.38 12.73
C SER A 768 -37.38 -32.35 11.93
N THR A 769 -38.66 -32.16 12.26
CA THR A 769 -39.56 -31.20 11.60
C THR A 769 -40.04 -30.08 12.52
N THR A 770 -39.84 -30.17 13.84
CA THR A 770 -40.29 -29.18 14.83
C THR A 770 -39.17 -28.88 15.83
N TYR A 771 -38.42 -27.80 15.60
CA TYR A 771 -37.29 -27.38 16.43
C TYR A 771 -37.04 -25.87 16.31
N THR A 772 -36.29 -25.29 17.25
CA THR A 772 -35.81 -23.90 17.18
C THR A 772 -34.30 -23.81 17.01
N ALA A 773 -33.56 -24.87 17.36
CA ALA A 773 -32.13 -25.00 17.06
C ALA A 773 -31.79 -26.46 16.73
N ARG A 774 -30.80 -26.68 15.86
CA ARG A 774 -30.30 -28.01 15.49
C ARG A 774 -28.81 -28.00 15.16
N SER A 775 -28.17 -29.16 15.29
CA SER A 775 -26.85 -29.47 14.75
C SER A 775 -26.91 -30.87 14.11
N ALA A 776 -26.48 -30.98 12.86
CA ALA A 776 -26.65 -32.19 12.03
C ALA A 776 -25.39 -32.47 11.17
N LYS A 777 -24.26 -32.67 11.84
CA LYS A 777 -22.99 -33.00 11.20
C LYS A 777 -22.93 -34.51 10.92
N ALA A 778 -21.91 -34.94 10.19
CA ALA A 778 -21.69 -36.37 10.01
C ALA A 778 -21.13 -36.98 11.31
N GLY A 779 -21.77 -38.02 11.84
CA GLY A 779 -21.34 -38.73 13.05
C GLY A 779 -22.17 -38.33 14.27
N ASN A 780 -21.55 -38.36 15.47
CA ASN A 780 -22.25 -38.10 16.73
C ASN A 780 -21.69 -36.89 17.49
N THR A 781 -20.85 -36.07 16.86
CA THR A 781 -20.22 -34.89 17.49
C THR A 781 -21.01 -33.64 17.13
N GLU A 782 -22.03 -33.34 17.93
CA GLU A 782 -22.94 -32.21 17.72
C GLU A 782 -22.82 -31.18 18.85
N ALA A 783 -23.13 -29.93 18.56
CA ALA A 783 -23.14 -28.86 19.56
C ALA A 783 -24.22 -27.81 19.25
N ILE A 784 -25.00 -27.44 20.27
CA ILE A 784 -25.99 -26.37 20.23
C ILE A 784 -25.76 -25.45 21.42
N THR A 785 -25.72 -24.13 21.16
CA THR A 785 -25.77 -23.09 22.19
C THR A 785 -27.06 -22.28 21.99
N VAL A 786 -27.84 -22.13 23.04
CA VAL A 786 -29.10 -21.37 23.00
C VAL A 786 -29.13 -20.32 24.11
N THR A 787 -29.63 -19.14 23.77
CA THR A 787 -29.90 -18.07 24.74
C THR A 787 -31.23 -18.33 25.43
N ASN A 788 -31.27 -18.08 26.73
CA ASN A 788 -32.44 -18.33 27.56
C ASN A 788 -32.85 -17.04 28.29
N THR A 789 -34.13 -16.68 28.18
CA THR A 789 -34.68 -15.44 28.75
C THR A 789 -35.72 -15.70 29.85
N THR A 790 -36.14 -16.95 30.04
CA THR A 790 -37.18 -17.36 31.00
C THR A 790 -36.80 -18.64 31.72
N ALA A 791 -37.30 -18.86 32.94
CA ALA A 791 -37.20 -20.16 33.58
C ALA A 791 -38.19 -21.15 32.94
N GLY A 792 -37.86 -22.44 32.88
CA GLY A 792 -38.78 -23.46 32.39
C GLY A 792 -38.12 -24.70 31.82
N TYR A 793 -38.96 -25.68 31.46
CA TYR A 793 -38.50 -26.90 30.82
C TYR A 793 -38.01 -26.64 29.40
N ARG A 794 -36.95 -27.34 29.01
CA ARG A 794 -36.35 -27.34 27.68
C ARG A 794 -36.24 -28.75 27.16
N TYR A 795 -36.50 -28.93 25.89
CA TYR A 795 -36.62 -30.24 25.26
C TYR A 795 -35.53 -30.44 24.22
N ILE A 796 -34.86 -31.58 24.32
CA ILE A 796 -33.71 -31.98 23.53
C ILE A 796 -34.02 -33.34 22.92
N SER A 797 -33.65 -33.56 21.68
CA SER A 797 -33.80 -34.87 21.05
C SER A 797 -32.59 -35.20 20.19
N LEU A 798 -32.24 -36.49 20.15
CA LEU A 798 -31.30 -37.04 19.18
C LEU A 798 -32.08 -37.82 18.12
N TYR A 799 -31.97 -37.38 16.87
CA TYR A 799 -32.56 -38.08 15.73
C TYR A 799 -31.55 -39.03 15.12
N ALA A 800 -31.90 -40.32 15.04
CA ALA A 800 -31.06 -41.34 14.43
C ALA A 800 -31.13 -41.26 12.90
N LYS A 801 -30.26 -40.45 12.28
CA LYS A 801 -30.10 -40.42 10.82
C LYS A 801 -29.61 -41.77 10.30
N THR A 802 -28.75 -42.42 11.08
CA THR A 802 -28.56 -43.88 11.08
C THR A 802 -28.66 -44.36 12.52
N ALA A 803 -28.95 -45.65 12.72
CA ALA A 803 -28.99 -46.23 14.07
C ALA A 803 -27.69 -45.92 14.83
N PHE A 804 -27.80 -45.36 16.03
CA PHE A 804 -26.66 -44.99 16.87
C PHE A 804 -26.72 -45.69 18.23
N SER A 805 -25.54 -45.90 18.82
CA SER A 805 -25.42 -46.48 20.15
C SER A 805 -24.18 -45.95 20.87
N GLY A 806 -24.26 -45.79 22.19
CA GLY A 806 -23.13 -45.34 23.01
C GLY A 806 -22.87 -43.84 22.98
N VAL A 807 -23.81 -43.04 22.46
CA VAL A 807 -23.66 -41.57 22.40
C VAL A 807 -23.77 -40.98 23.80
N THR A 808 -22.94 -39.98 24.10
CA THR A 808 -22.99 -39.23 25.36
C THR A 808 -23.51 -37.82 25.09
N VAL A 809 -24.52 -37.39 25.86
CA VAL A 809 -25.07 -36.04 25.83
C VAL A 809 -24.63 -35.28 27.07
N THR A 810 -24.27 -34.01 26.93
CA THR A 810 -23.95 -33.13 28.05
C THR A 810 -24.74 -31.84 28.02
N THR A 811 -25.02 -31.28 29.20
CA THR A 811 -25.66 -29.97 29.37
C THR A 811 -24.83 -29.10 30.32
N LYS A 812 -24.54 -27.86 29.90
CA LYS A 812 -23.78 -26.87 30.67
C LYS A 812 -24.53 -25.53 30.68
N TYR A 813 -24.88 -25.04 31.87
CA TYR A 813 -25.62 -23.78 32.07
C TYR A 813 -25.48 -23.26 33.50
#